data_AF-A0A8C1ITG5-F1
#
_entry.id   AF-A0A8C1ITG5-F1
#
_cell.length_a   1.000
_cell.length_b   1.000
_cell.length_c   1.000
_cell.angle_alpha   90.00
_cell.angle_beta   90.00
_cell.angle_gamma   90.00
#
_symmetry.space_group_name_H-M   'P 1'
#
loop_
_entity.id
_entity.type
_entity.pdbx_description
1 polymer ?
#
loop_
_entity_poly.entity_id
_entity_poly.type
_entity_poly.pdbx_seq_one_letter_code
_entity_poly.pdbx_strand_id
1 'polypeptide(L)'
;GYGKMVVNVKIGDEKHNLSELLDWLSDILHTSFSQVEHTCSGAAFCQLMNIIHPGSVDINKVKFTTKETADILDNYSLLQEAFSKAQIKKVNILKTLDLLTWFKYLYDHNVSLKSSREFENSKKEEQSSRLYSTVQTKYQNQKMLNVKRGSHESFFRSPATMCFIKKYGSSTSPDAGSNFASSKDSLVLGQKCQEDITAFCSQTPYCLYLYHGVELEDENKASVLLLGFFDKVTGENKFRLLDVLQPEEETADAICTCIVEMLKKFRIPLMNMAIFYSDFPDHEGLLSGLKLLKPETVSLCGLTDMAGRVCHSGVENMEFSGLILNLITEIYKHFPTFPDALQTLLEDVDCSNFRNILTSQCSLFWRIIQRMTLAWSDLEEYFGSLDADGKEICRLLSDPKIRLNVLFLSHALQPLCDFQENIDRGVSVTQLLQDASQLVRFYTASFLRPKAAEFFLRRGKTSLIQDPVGHLPRGEVEVGKQAADFLLQRSEELTDYLETFQSSIISFYTTVTVHIIERLPFSDSILRNLSLVLSPGKKLEVTGKIVQDLGVRFGVCSGPENVSLLTDEFLEYQFIDGGDTHLADQSTEQYWKTELRIIGWKSSFGKLIVSLLALPRTLKKEIIFEQVSHWCMKSLRNQNIIYQISTLHPTSAVFSGFGLWPGLVQSWDSKRPCGSMRKVIFFGNRLLSEIQADDLLPFFSFAKCFCSNSFATVMAYKDAIFYSLQVRQILLLVLCSSCANMQFTDSKDELLRVMLDWAFGGFEPLGPEGLQPQSVCNGMQQAPEGFCLSCGSTPVEIIHPLFEGRLCSNCKYNFTETLYRYDEDGYQSYCTVCCSGMEVILCGHDNCCRSYCVDCLDILVGEGTFDRLKNVDPWTCYLCAPESSSRALKPRNDWRIRVQEFFANNSAMEFEPHRVYPSIPANQRRPIRVLSLFDGIATGYLVLRDLGFKVEKYVASEVDEESITISMVNHDGKITHVDDVKNITKKHIDRWGPFDLLIGGSPCNDLSIVNPARKGLFEGTGRLFFEYYRLLNVMKPKEDDPQPFFWLFENVMFMETQVKADICRFLECNPVLVNAVKVSPAHRARYFWGNIPGMNRPIIASQNDKLTLQECLEPGRTAKYEKVRTITTRTNSLKQGANDAHFPITANGKDDNIWITEMEKIFGFPKHYTDVKNMGRLQRQRVLGKSWSVPVIRHLLAPLKDYFACDEVPLK
;
A
#
# COMPACT_ATOMS: atom_id res chain seq x y z
N GLY A 1 38.24 -44.96 12.82
CA GLY A 1 37.68 -46.29 12.52
C GLY A 1 36.37 -46.11 11.80
N TYR A 2 36.33 -46.42 10.51
CA TYR A 2 35.10 -46.38 9.71
C TYR A 2 34.15 -47.46 10.25
N GLY A 3 32.98 -47.05 10.74
CA GLY A 3 31.93 -48.00 11.09
C GLY A 3 31.56 -48.77 9.82
N LYS A 4 31.75 -50.08 9.82
CA LYS A 4 31.28 -50.96 8.74
C LYS A 4 29.78 -50.73 8.56
N MET A 5 29.37 -50.30 7.37
CA MET A 5 27.96 -50.20 7.01
C MET A 5 27.30 -51.58 7.13
N VAL A 6 26.09 -51.58 7.67
CA VAL A 6 25.27 -52.79 7.85
C VAL A 6 24.81 -53.23 6.47
N VAL A 7 25.30 -54.37 6.00
CA VAL A 7 25.09 -54.86 4.62
C VAL A 7 23.98 -55.92 4.48
N ASN A 8 23.50 -56.53 5.56
CA ASN A 8 22.34 -57.44 5.51
C ASN A 8 21.48 -57.29 6.77
N VAL A 9 20.17 -57.11 6.59
CA VAL A 9 19.16 -56.97 7.66
C VAL A 9 18.14 -58.11 7.56
N LYS A 10 17.72 -58.71 8.68
CA LYS A 10 16.60 -59.68 8.70
C LYS A 10 15.29 -58.92 8.95
N ILE A 11 14.27 -59.18 8.13
CA ILE A 11 12.92 -58.64 8.35
C ILE A 11 12.37 -59.27 9.64
N GLY A 12 12.03 -58.45 10.64
CA GLY A 12 11.39 -58.90 11.87
C GLY A 12 9.86 -59.02 11.72
N ASP A 13 9.19 -59.65 12.68
CA ASP A 13 7.73 -59.91 12.64
C ASP A 13 6.83 -58.64 12.74
N GLU A 14 7.42 -57.44 12.80
CA GLU A 14 6.69 -56.17 12.79
C GLU A 14 6.16 -55.82 11.39
N LYS A 15 4.83 -55.76 11.25
CA LYS A 15 4.16 -55.40 9.99
C LYS A 15 4.06 -53.89 9.85
N HIS A 16 4.85 -53.30 8.95
CA HIS A 16 4.67 -51.92 8.49
C HIS A 16 3.44 -51.81 7.60
N ASN A 17 2.67 -50.72 7.73
CA ASN A 17 1.52 -50.45 6.87
C ASN A 17 2.00 -50.01 5.47
N LEU A 18 1.28 -50.45 4.42
CA LEU A 18 1.58 -50.15 3.02
C LEU A 18 1.65 -48.65 2.72
N SER A 19 0.71 -47.88 3.28
CA SER A 19 0.65 -46.42 3.11
C SER A 19 1.90 -45.75 3.68
N GLU A 20 2.33 -46.18 4.86
CA GLU A 20 3.48 -45.58 5.56
C GLU A 20 4.79 -45.85 4.83
N LEU A 21 4.96 -47.04 4.23
CA LEU A 21 6.12 -47.34 3.40
C LEU A 21 6.17 -46.52 2.11
N LEU A 22 5.01 -46.21 1.52
CA LEU A 22 4.92 -45.40 0.29
C LEU A 22 5.05 -43.90 0.57
N ASP A 23 4.48 -43.40 1.67
CA ASP A 23 4.66 -42.02 2.13
C ASP A 23 6.14 -41.77 2.49
N TRP A 24 6.79 -42.74 3.15
CA TRP A 24 8.23 -42.66 3.40
C TRP A 24 9.07 -42.67 2.12
N LEU A 25 8.79 -43.57 1.17
CA LEU A 25 9.51 -43.62 -0.10
C LEU A 25 9.32 -42.31 -0.90
N SER A 26 8.10 -41.78 -0.88
CA SER A 26 7.72 -40.52 -1.53
C SER A 26 8.42 -39.31 -0.93
N ASP A 27 8.54 -39.23 0.40
CA ASP A 27 9.26 -38.18 1.11
C ASP A 27 10.78 -38.24 0.87
N ILE A 28 11.38 -39.43 0.89
CA ILE A 28 12.84 -39.61 0.73
C ILE A 28 13.29 -39.31 -0.71
N LEU A 29 12.50 -39.73 -1.70
CA LEU A 29 12.82 -39.53 -3.12
C LEU A 29 12.19 -38.27 -3.71
N HIS A 30 11.39 -37.52 -2.95
CA HIS A 30 10.56 -36.38 -3.40
C HIS A 30 9.68 -36.74 -4.61
N THR A 31 8.88 -37.80 -4.47
CA THR A 31 7.97 -38.33 -5.51
C THR A 31 6.57 -38.53 -4.96
N SER A 32 5.59 -38.92 -5.80
CA SER A 32 4.18 -39.10 -5.42
C SER A 32 3.71 -40.54 -5.67
N PHE A 33 4.30 -41.52 -5.00
CA PHE A 33 3.91 -42.93 -5.16
C PHE A 33 2.67 -43.25 -4.32
N SER A 34 1.53 -43.50 -4.97
CA SER A 34 0.26 -43.84 -4.30
C SER A 34 -0.06 -45.34 -4.24
N GLN A 35 0.65 -46.17 -5.01
CA GLN A 35 0.46 -47.63 -5.10
C GLN A 35 1.82 -48.33 -5.25
N VAL A 36 1.98 -49.55 -4.72
CA VAL A 36 3.26 -50.29 -4.73
C VAL A 36 3.68 -50.67 -6.14
N GLU A 37 2.71 -50.89 -7.02
CA GLU A 37 2.88 -51.21 -8.43
C GLU A 37 3.68 -50.12 -9.17
N HIS A 38 3.62 -48.87 -8.69
CA HIS A 38 4.38 -47.76 -9.27
C HIS A 38 5.89 -47.84 -9.00
N THR A 39 6.31 -48.67 -8.04
CA THR A 39 7.72 -48.96 -7.74
C THR A 39 8.27 -50.15 -8.54
N CYS A 40 7.40 -50.84 -9.30
CA CYS A 40 7.75 -52.04 -10.08
C CYS A 40 8.70 -51.77 -11.25
N SER A 41 9.00 -50.52 -11.59
CA SER A 41 10.01 -50.17 -12.60
C SER A 41 11.45 -50.44 -12.14
N GLY A 42 11.67 -50.71 -10.85
CA GLY A 42 12.98 -50.93 -10.25
C GLY A 42 13.79 -49.64 -9.98
N ALA A 43 13.42 -48.51 -10.59
CA ALA A 43 14.18 -47.26 -10.54
C ALA A 43 14.25 -46.63 -9.13
N ALA A 44 13.14 -46.67 -8.39
CA ALA A 44 13.07 -46.16 -7.01
C ALA A 44 14.03 -46.94 -6.07
N PHE A 45 14.15 -48.26 -6.27
CA PHE A 45 15.07 -49.09 -5.48
C PHE A 45 16.55 -48.83 -5.84
N CYS A 46 16.85 -48.58 -7.12
CA CYS A 46 18.18 -48.13 -7.56
C CYS A 46 18.58 -46.79 -6.92
N GLN A 47 17.65 -45.83 -6.86
CA GLN A 47 17.89 -44.54 -6.20
C GLN A 47 18.12 -44.69 -4.70
N LEU A 48 17.27 -45.46 -4.01
CA LEU A 48 17.47 -45.75 -2.60
C LEU A 48 18.81 -46.43 -2.33
N MET A 49 19.20 -47.40 -3.15
CA MET A 49 20.47 -48.10 -2.98
C MET A 49 21.67 -47.16 -3.14
N ASN A 50 21.62 -46.20 -4.06
CA ASN A 50 22.67 -45.19 -4.16
C ASN A 50 22.66 -44.18 -2.99
N ILE A 51 21.49 -43.83 -2.44
CA ILE A 51 21.43 -42.96 -1.25
C ILE A 51 22.04 -43.66 -0.05
N ILE A 52 21.76 -44.96 0.13
CA ILE A 52 22.30 -45.75 1.24
C ILE A 52 23.80 -46.01 1.01
N HIS A 53 24.18 -46.48 -0.17
CA HIS A 53 25.56 -46.74 -0.59
C HIS A 53 25.94 -45.90 -1.82
N PRO A 54 26.41 -44.65 -1.60
CA PRO A 54 26.79 -43.74 -2.69
C PRO A 54 27.85 -44.34 -3.63
N GLY A 55 27.57 -44.33 -4.93
CA GLY A 55 28.44 -44.85 -5.99
C GLY A 55 28.27 -46.35 -6.30
N SER A 56 27.34 -47.04 -5.65
CA SER A 56 27.07 -48.46 -5.89
C SER A 56 26.20 -48.73 -7.13
N VAL A 57 25.34 -47.77 -7.51
CA VAL A 57 24.51 -47.79 -8.72
C VAL A 57 24.90 -46.60 -9.60
N ASP A 58 25.09 -46.83 -10.89
CA ASP A 58 25.27 -45.72 -11.85
C ASP A 58 23.90 -45.15 -12.25
N ILE A 59 23.51 -44.04 -11.61
CA ILE A 59 22.19 -43.40 -11.76
C ILE A 59 21.91 -42.98 -13.20
N ASN A 60 22.96 -42.67 -13.98
CA ASN A 60 22.79 -42.25 -15.37
C ASN A 60 22.34 -43.39 -16.28
N LYS A 61 22.47 -44.64 -15.85
CA LYS A 61 22.01 -45.84 -16.59
C LYS A 61 20.63 -46.32 -16.14
N VAL A 62 20.07 -45.75 -15.08
CA VAL A 62 18.76 -46.12 -14.56
C VAL A 62 17.67 -45.50 -15.45
N LYS A 63 16.78 -46.33 -15.99
CA LYS A 63 15.69 -45.88 -16.86
C LYS A 63 14.47 -45.51 -16.02
N PHE A 64 14.12 -44.22 -15.96
CA PHE A 64 13.09 -43.70 -15.05
C PHE A 64 11.66 -43.73 -15.60
N THR A 65 11.48 -43.82 -16.92
CA THR A 65 10.18 -43.79 -17.60
C THR A 65 9.95 -45.08 -18.40
N THR A 66 9.77 -46.20 -17.70
CA THR A 66 9.68 -47.53 -18.33
C THR A 66 8.22 -47.95 -18.53
N LYS A 67 7.89 -48.37 -19.76
CA LYS A 67 6.60 -48.98 -20.11
C LYS A 67 6.73 -50.41 -20.66
N GLU A 68 7.95 -50.83 -21.01
CA GLU A 68 8.24 -52.16 -21.52
C GLU A 68 9.00 -53.02 -20.49
N THR A 69 8.71 -54.32 -20.46
CA THR A 69 9.23 -55.27 -19.47
C THR A 69 10.75 -55.47 -19.53
N ALA A 70 11.38 -55.21 -20.68
CA ALA A 70 12.84 -55.31 -20.83
C ALA A 70 13.59 -54.22 -20.04
N ASP A 71 13.09 -52.98 -20.02
CA ASP A 71 13.73 -51.87 -19.30
C ASP A 71 13.63 -52.01 -17.78
N ILE A 72 12.57 -52.66 -17.30
CA ILE A 72 12.41 -53.01 -15.89
C ILE A 72 13.47 -54.04 -15.48
N LEU A 73 13.71 -55.05 -16.32
CA LEU A 73 14.74 -56.07 -16.09
C LEU A 73 16.16 -55.48 -16.11
N ASP A 74 16.42 -54.45 -16.93
CA ASP A 74 17.69 -53.71 -16.93
C ASP A 74 17.91 -53.00 -15.58
N ASN A 75 16.90 -52.29 -15.06
CA ASN A 75 16.98 -51.59 -13.78
C ASN A 75 17.21 -52.55 -12.60
N TYR A 76 16.51 -53.68 -12.56
CA TYR A 76 16.73 -54.69 -11.52
C TYR A 76 18.09 -55.41 -11.65
N SER A 77 18.64 -55.53 -12.86
CA SER A 77 20.00 -56.04 -13.07
C SER A 77 21.06 -55.09 -12.52
N LEU A 78 20.90 -53.77 -12.73
CA LEU A 78 21.76 -52.74 -12.12
C LEU A 78 21.68 -52.77 -10.59
N LEU A 79 20.48 -52.98 -10.04
CA LEU A 79 20.29 -53.13 -8.60
C LEU A 79 21.00 -54.38 -8.04
N GLN A 80 20.90 -55.52 -8.74
CA GLN A 80 21.61 -56.75 -8.33
C GLN A 80 23.14 -56.61 -8.42
N GLU A 81 23.64 -55.89 -9.42
CA GLU A 81 25.08 -55.58 -9.50
C GLU A 81 25.52 -54.71 -8.33
N ALA A 82 24.72 -53.70 -7.97
CA ALA A 82 24.97 -52.83 -6.82
C ALA A 82 24.94 -53.60 -5.49
N PHE A 83 24.00 -54.54 -5.32
CA PHE A 83 23.98 -55.45 -4.18
C PHE A 83 25.24 -56.32 -4.11
N SER A 84 25.72 -56.81 -5.26
CA SER A 84 26.95 -57.62 -5.32
C SER A 84 28.19 -56.80 -4.98
N LYS A 85 28.31 -55.56 -5.50
CA LYS A 85 29.38 -54.62 -5.15
C LYS A 85 29.38 -54.26 -3.66
N ALA A 86 28.19 -54.12 -3.07
CA ALA A 86 28.02 -53.87 -1.64
C ALA A 86 28.13 -55.15 -0.77
N GLN A 87 28.44 -56.33 -1.34
CA GLN A 87 28.52 -57.62 -0.64
C GLN A 87 27.23 -58.05 0.11
N ILE A 88 26.06 -57.65 -0.41
CA ILE A 88 24.74 -58.02 0.12
C ILE A 88 24.37 -59.42 -0.41
N LYS A 89 24.05 -60.40 0.47
CA LYS A 89 23.86 -61.81 0.07
C LYS A 89 22.38 -62.08 -0.26
N LYS A 90 22.13 -62.44 -1.53
CA LYS A 90 20.90 -62.97 -2.17
C LYS A 90 19.61 -62.88 -1.31
N VAL A 91 18.87 -61.78 -1.47
CA VAL A 91 17.48 -61.64 -1.00
C VAL A 91 16.57 -62.39 -1.98
N ASN A 92 15.67 -63.25 -1.50
CA ASN A 92 14.77 -64.03 -2.35
C ASN A 92 13.61 -63.12 -2.79
N ILE A 93 13.82 -62.33 -3.84
CA ILE A 93 12.86 -61.31 -4.29
C ILE A 93 11.73 -62.01 -5.08
N LEU A 94 10.63 -62.32 -4.41
CA LEU A 94 9.42 -62.84 -5.06
C LEU A 94 8.20 -61.91 -4.91
N LYS A 95 8.27 -60.80 -4.14
CA LYS A 95 7.21 -59.76 -4.02
C LYS A 95 7.78 -58.34 -3.73
N THR A 96 7.26 -57.31 -4.42
CA THR A 96 7.76 -55.90 -4.37
C THR A 96 7.64 -55.23 -3.00
N LEU A 97 6.58 -55.57 -2.24
CA LEU A 97 6.35 -55.00 -0.91
C LEU A 97 7.40 -55.47 0.11
N ASP A 98 7.82 -56.73 0.04
CA ASP A 98 8.85 -57.29 0.92
C ASP A 98 10.21 -56.62 0.66
N LEU A 99 10.49 -56.28 -0.62
CA LEU A 99 11.70 -55.55 -1.00
C LEU A 99 11.70 -54.10 -0.48
N LEU A 100 10.57 -53.40 -0.55
CA LEU A 100 10.43 -52.03 -0.04
C LEU A 100 10.58 -51.96 1.48
N THR A 101 9.98 -52.92 2.18
CA THR A 101 10.09 -53.03 3.64
C THR A 101 11.54 -53.28 4.04
N TRP A 102 12.24 -54.15 3.31
CA TRP A 102 13.65 -54.43 3.57
C TRP A 102 14.56 -53.19 3.38
N PHE A 103 14.31 -52.38 2.34
CA PHE A 103 15.06 -51.14 2.11
C PHE A 103 14.87 -50.08 3.20
N LYS A 104 13.67 -49.97 3.78
CA LYS A 104 13.40 -49.07 4.92
C LYS A 104 14.32 -49.39 6.10
N TYR A 105 14.40 -50.67 6.47
CA TYR A 105 15.26 -51.11 7.55
C TYR A 105 16.75 -50.88 7.23
N LEU A 106 17.18 -51.12 5.99
CA LEU A 106 18.57 -50.89 5.58
C LEU A 106 18.95 -49.39 5.64
N TYR A 107 18.03 -48.49 5.27
CA TYR A 107 18.25 -47.03 5.28
C TYR A 107 18.42 -46.50 6.71
N ASP A 108 17.49 -46.84 7.60
CA ASP A 108 17.48 -46.34 8.98
C ASP A 108 18.76 -46.70 9.74
N HIS A 109 19.31 -47.90 9.48
CA HIS A 109 20.53 -48.37 10.14
C HIS A 109 21.82 -47.73 9.61
N ASN A 110 21.83 -47.20 8.38
CA ASN A 110 23.08 -46.79 7.71
C ASN A 110 23.23 -45.28 7.51
N VAL A 111 22.14 -44.51 7.41
CA VAL A 111 22.20 -43.08 7.06
C VAL A 111 22.03 -42.15 8.28
N SER A 112 21.19 -42.51 9.25
CA SER A 112 20.87 -41.65 10.40
C SER A 112 22.03 -41.42 11.40
N LEU A 113 23.17 -42.09 11.23
CA LEU A 113 24.32 -42.04 12.16
C LEU A 113 25.53 -41.20 11.68
N LYS A 114 25.54 -40.70 10.43
CA LYS A 114 26.70 -39.97 9.86
C LYS A 114 26.71 -38.46 10.08
N SER A 115 25.58 -37.82 10.44
CA SER A 115 25.45 -36.36 10.56
C SER A 115 26.14 -35.73 11.79
N SER A 116 26.74 -36.53 12.68
CA SER A 116 27.29 -36.06 13.96
C SER A 116 28.81 -35.80 13.98
N ARG A 117 29.54 -35.83 12.84
CA ARG A 117 31.03 -35.78 12.85
C ARG A 117 31.74 -34.71 12.00
N GLU A 118 31.07 -33.91 11.18
CA GLU A 118 31.75 -32.96 10.26
C GLU A 118 31.88 -31.52 10.80
N PHE A 119 31.45 -31.24 12.03
CA PHE A 119 31.40 -29.89 12.61
C PHE A 119 32.71 -29.38 13.27
N GLU A 120 33.83 -30.11 13.20
CA GLU A 120 35.05 -29.80 13.98
C GLU A 120 36.22 -29.12 13.21
N ASN A 121 36.16 -28.89 11.89
CA ASN A 121 37.38 -28.56 11.12
C ASN A 121 37.58 -27.11 10.63
N SER A 122 36.79 -26.11 11.02
CA SER A 122 37.01 -24.72 10.55
C SER A 122 36.96 -23.65 11.66
N LYS A 123 37.79 -23.83 12.68
CA LYS A 123 38.36 -22.71 13.47
C LYS A 123 39.83 -22.56 13.08
N LYS A 124 40.20 -21.47 12.39
CA LYS A 124 41.53 -20.83 12.48
C LYS A 124 41.53 -19.46 11.78
N GLU A 125 42.21 -18.52 12.42
CA GLU A 125 42.52 -17.11 12.05
C GLU A 125 41.40 -16.10 12.37
N GLU A 126 41.29 -15.54 13.60
CA GLU A 126 42.14 -14.54 14.32
C GLU A 126 42.22 -13.17 13.61
N GLN A 127 42.20 -11.99 14.23
CA GLN A 127 42.09 -11.52 15.62
C GLN A 127 42.04 -9.96 15.59
N SER A 128 41.70 -9.37 16.74
CA SER A 128 41.97 -8.00 17.20
C SER A 128 40.78 -7.03 17.09
N SER A 129 39.98 -6.78 18.14
CA SER A 129 40.28 -6.26 19.49
C SER A 129 40.65 -4.76 19.44
N ARG A 130 40.14 -3.82 20.25
CA ARG A 130 39.58 -3.81 21.61
C ARG A 130 38.68 -2.58 21.76
N LEU A 131 37.39 -2.78 22.08
CA LEU A 131 36.55 -1.83 22.85
C LEU A 131 35.34 -2.52 23.51
N TYR A 132 35.28 -3.87 23.46
CA TYR A 132 34.18 -4.70 23.96
C TYR A 132 34.40 -5.27 25.38
N SER A 133 35.32 -4.72 26.18
CA SER A 133 35.80 -5.37 27.42
C SER A 133 35.14 -4.93 28.73
N THR A 134 34.02 -4.21 28.74
CA THR A 134 33.48 -3.67 30.01
C THR A 134 32.15 -4.29 30.47
N VAL A 135 31.45 -5.07 29.62
CA VAL A 135 30.12 -5.62 29.98
C VAL A 135 30.16 -7.09 30.43
N GLN A 136 31.26 -7.83 30.23
CA GLN A 136 31.36 -9.24 30.64
C GLN A 136 31.81 -9.50 32.09
N THR A 137 32.19 -8.47 32.85
CA THR A 137 32.87 -8.66 34.15
C THR A 137 31.97 -8.63 35.39
N LYS A 138 30.64 -8.77 35.26
CA LYS A 138 29.72 -8.86 36.41
C LYS A 138 28.97 -10.20 36.59
N TYR A 139 29.06 -11.16 35.66
CA TYR A 139 28.35 -12.46 35.76
C TYR A 139 29.26 -13.69 35.94
N GLN A 140 30.42 -13.51 36.58
CA GLN A 140 31.19 -14.64 37.12
C GLN A 140 31.77 -14.24 38.47
N ASN A 141 30.99 -14.40 39.54
CA ASN A 141 31.43 -14.88 40.86
C ASN A 141 30.34 -14.69 41.91
N GLN A 142 29.37 -15.60 41.97
CA GLN A 142 28.83 -16.06 43.26
C GLN A 142 28.63 -17.59 43.23
N LYS A 143 29.10 -18.21 44.31
CA LYS A 143 29.29 -19.64 44.53
C LYS A 143 27.97 -20.42 44.55
N MET A 144 28.08 -21.68 44.14
CA MET A 144 27.14 -22.77 44.36
C MET A 144 26.35 -22.67 45.68
N LEU A 145 25.03 -22.62 45.56
CA LEU A 145 24.12 -23.26 46.51
C LEU A 145 23.36 -24.35 45.74
N ASN A 146 23.61 -25.61 46.13
CA ASN A 146 22.90 -26.78 45.65
C ASN A 146 21.39 -26.62 45.88
N VAL A 147 20.61 -26.49 44.81
CA VAL A 147 19.18 -26.85 44.82
C VAL A 147 19.03 -28.15 44.03
N LYS A 148 18.45 -29.15 44.70
CA LYS A 148 18.23 -30.51 44.21
C LYS A 148 17.47 -30.52 42.88
N ARG A 149 17.74 -31.54 42.06
CA ARG A 149 16.86 -31.98 40.95
C ARG A 149 15.42 -32.11 41.45
N GLY A 150 14.59 -31.13 41.08
CA GLY A 150 13.14 -31.21 41.07
C GLY A 150 12.65 -31.60 39.67
N SER A 151 11.58 -32.37 39.63
CA SER A 151 10.84 -32.87 38.48
C SER A 151 10.61 -31.90 37.31
N HIS A 152 10.55 -32.44 36.09
CA HIS A 152 9.93 -31.83 34.91
C HIS A 152 8.55 -31.19 35.26
N GLU A 153 8.50 -29.88 35.43
CA GLU A 153 7.26 -29.10 35.45
C GLU A 153 6.91 -28.63 34.04
N SER A 154 5.68 -28.90 33.61
CA SER A 154 5.20 -28.60 32.25
C SER A 154 5.03 -27.10 32.00
N PHE A 155 5.23 -26.66 30.76
CA PHE A 155 5.31 -25.26 30.30
C PHE A 155 4.16 -24.27 30.64
N PHE A 156 3.00 -24.73 31.12
CA PHE A 156 1.92 -23.88 31.64
C PHE A 156 1.74 -24.00 33.18
N ARG A 157 2.73 -24.53 33.91
CA ARG A 157 2.64 -24.80 35.36
C ARG A 157 3.23 -23.74 36.26
N SER A 158 3.80 -22.63 35.76
CA SER A 158 4.16 -21.56 36.70
C SER A 158 2.86 -21.12 37.41
N PRO A 159 2.81 -21.14 38.75
CA PRO A 159 1.61 -20.75 39.47
C PRO A 159 1.13 -19.37 39.01
N ALA A 160 2.08 -18.47 38.72
CA ALA A 160 1.84 -17.13 38.19
C ALA A 160 1.11 -17.14 36.82
N THR A 161 1.50 -17.99 35.87
CA THR A 161 0.85 -18.12 34.56
C THR A 161 -0.59 -18.63 34.70
N MET A 162 -0.85 -19.56 35.62
CA MET A 162 -2.21 -20.04 35.89
C MET A 162 -3.07 -18.99 36.60
N CYS A 163 -2.52 -18.23 37.55
CA CYS A 163 -3.21 -17.11 38.18
C CYS A 163 -3.54 -16.01 37.17
N PHE A 164 -2.64 -15.73 36.22
CA PHE A 164 -2.89 -14.80 35.12
C PHE A 164 -4.06 -15.27 34.25
N ILE A 165 -4.04 -16.53 33.80
CA ILE A 165 -5.12 -17.10 32.96
C ILE A 165 -6.45 -17.10 33.72
N LYS A 166 -6.49 -17.37 35.02
CA LYS A 166 -7.75 -17.35 35.79
C LYS A 166 -8.33 -15.94 35.95
N LYS A 167 -7.50 -14.94 36.28
CA LYS A 167 -7.93 -13.55 36.48
C LYS A 167 -8.41 -12.90 35.19
N TYR A 168 -7.69 -13.11 34.08
CA TYR A 168 -7.99 -12.45 32.79
C TYR A 168 -8.71 -13.38 31.78
N GLY A 169 -8.98 -14.63 32.15
CA GLY A 169 -9.58 -15.70 31.32
C GLY A 169 -11.09 -15.74 31.21
N SER A 170 -11.79 -15.02 32.09
CA SER A 170 -13.21 -15.24 32.36
C SER A 170 -14.01 -13.97 32.09
N SER A 171 -14.62 -13.85 30.91
CA SER A 171 -15.68 -12.86 30.67
C SER A 171 -17.05 -13.54 30.46
N THR A 172 -17.93 -13.24 31.43
CA THR A 172 -19.41 -13.24 31.45
C THR A 172 -20.23 -14.54 31.37
N SER A 173 -20.60 -15.07 32.54
CA SER A 173 -21.98 -15.42 32.95
C SER A 173 -22.00 -15.74 34.46
N PRO A 174 -22.81 -15.07 35.31
CA PRO A 174 -22.87 -15.34 36.75
C PRO A 174 -23.71 -16.58 37.14
N ASP A 175 -24.34 -17.29 36.19
CA ASP A 175 -25.23 -18.41 36.50
C ASP A 175 -24.70 -19.74 35.93
N ALA A 176 -23.77 -20.36 36.66
CA ALA A 176 -23.58 -21.81 36.63
C ALA A 176 -22.82 -22.23 37.90
N GLY A 177 -23.58 -22.73 38.87
CA GLY A 177 -23.05 -23.21 40.15
C GLY A 177 -21.98 -24.29 40.01
N SER A 178 -21.00 -24.19 40.91
CA SER A 178 -20.24 -25.27 41.54
C SER A 178 -20.27 -26.63 40.83
N ASN A 179 -19.21 -26.94 40.07
CA ASN A 179 -18.62 -28.28 39.96
C ASN A 179 -17.32 -28.22 39.13
N PHE A 180 -16.24 -27.71 39.74
CA PHE A 180 -14.87 -28.02 39.32
C PHE A 180 -14.15 -28.70 40.49
N ALA A 181 -14.64 -29.87 40.86
CA ALA A 181 -13.97 -30.79 41.76
C ALA A 181 -13.72 -32.11 41.03
N SER A 182 -12.44 -32.49 40.96
CA SER A 182 -11.90 -33.78 40.56
C SER A 182 -12.28 -34.34 39.18
N SER A 183 -11.45 -34.09 38.17
CA SER A 183 -11.12 -35.14 37.17
C SER A 183 -9.71 -34.94 36.61
N LYS A 184 -9.06 -36.05 36.27
CA LYS A 184 -7.66 -36.19 35.86
C LYS A 184 -7.41 -35.76 34.39
N ASP A 185 -8.15 -34.78 33.87
CA ASP A 185 -8.16 -34.43 32.43
C ASP A 185 -7.48 -33.09 32.09
N SER A 186 -6.48 -32.67 32.86
CA SER A 186 -5.77 -31.40 32.67
C SER A 186 -4.34 -31.59 32.14
N LEU A 187 -4.10 -32.06 30.90
CA LEU A 187 -2.70 -32.39 30.52
C LEU A 187 -2.25 -32.33 29.04
N VAL A 188 -2.91 -31.60 28.13
CA VAL A 188 -2.46 -31.55 26.71
C VAL A 188 -2.49 -30.14 26.08
N LEU A 189 -1.85 -29.13 26.71
CA LEU A 189 -1.69 -27.79 26.12
C LEU A 189 -0.24 -27.41 25.72
N GLY A 190 0.76 -28.18 26.15
CA GLY A 190 2.15 -27.69 26.18
C GLY A 190 2.97 -27.82 24.89
N GLN A 191 2.86 -28.92 24.14
CA GLN A 191 3.90 -29.26 23.15
C GLN A 191 3.60 -28.76 21.73
N LYS A 192 2.35 -28.89 21.26
CA LYS A 192 1.92 -28.46 19.92
C LYS A 192 1.93 -26.93 19.76
N CYS A 193 1.56 -26.20 20.81
CA CYS A 193 1.60 -24.74 20.83
C CYS A 193 3.02 -24.17 20.69
N GLN A 194 4.01 -24.83 21.29
CA GLN A 194 5.40 -24.38 21.24
C GLN A 194 6.02 -24.53 19.85
N GLU A 195 5.74 -25.67 19.19
CA GLU A 195 6.19 -25.94 17.82
C GLU A 195 5.57 -24.95 16.83
N ASP A 196 4.27 -24.63 16.99
CA ASP A 196 3.58 -23.64 16.16
C ASP A 196 4.22 -22.25 16.31
N ILE A 197 4.40 -21.73 17.54
CA ILE A 197 5.00 -20.40 17.78
C ILE A 197 6.42 -20.32 17.20
N THR A 198 7.23 -21.35 17.40
CA THR A 198 8.60 -21.41 16.89
C THR A 198 8.63 -21.40 15.37
N ALA A 199 7.76 -22.18 14.73
CA ALA A 199 7.67 -22.25 13.26
C ALA A 199 7.25 -20.90 12.66
N PHE A 200 6.29 -20.20 13.26
CA PHE A 200 5.85 -18.88 12.83
C PHE A 200 6.97 -17.83 12.99
N CYS A 201 7.50 -17.64 14.20
CA CYS A 201 8.52 -16.62 14.48
C CYS A 201 9.86 -16.86 13.76
N SER A 202 10.10 -18.08 13.26
CA SER A 202 11.27 -18.38 12.43
C SER A 202 11.22 -17.78 11.03
N GLN A 203 10.02 -17.48 10.51
CA GLN A 203 9.82 -17.01 9.14
C GLN A 203 9.20 -15.61 9.03
N THR A 204 8.70 -15.06 10.14
CA THR A 204 8.04 -13.74 10.18
C THR A 204 8.61 -12.81 11.24
N PRO A 205 8.76 -11.51 10.93
CA PRO A 205 9.00 -10.48 11.93
C PRO A 205 7.96 -10.52 13.07
N TYR A 206 8.39 -10.25 14.31
CA TYR A 206 7.50 -10.21 15.47
C TYR A 206 7.77 -9.01 16.39
N CYS A 207 6.77 -8.66 17.18
CA CYS A 207 6.81 -7.68 18.26
C CYS A 207 6.85 -8.40 19.62
N LEU A 208 7.71 -7.94 20.53
CA LEU A 208 7.82 -8.44 21.89
C LEU A 208 7.25 -7.41 22.86
N TYR A 209 6.36 -7.85 23.76
CA TYR A 209 5.70 -6.99 24.76
C TYR A 209 6.07 -7.46 26.17
N LEU A 210 6.46 -6.52 27.02
CA LEU A 210 6.62 -6.74 28.45
C LEU A 210 5.64 -5.84 29.20
N TYR A 211 4.69 -6.42 29.91
CA TYR A 211 3.80 -5.70 30.82
C TYR A 211 4.23 -5.97 32.25
N HIS A 212 4.82 -4.99 32.91
CA HIS A 212 5.32 -5.03 34.27
C HIS A 212 4.21 -4.70 35.28
N GLY A 213 4.34 -5.22 36.51
CA GLY A 213 3.42 -4.90 37.60
C GLY A 213 1.98 -5.39 37.40
N VAL A 214 1.77 -6.42 36.57
CA VAL A 214 0.45 -7.01 36.30
C VAL A 214 -0.01 -7.77 37.54
N GLU A 215 -1.15 -7.39 38.08
CA GLU A 215 -1.74 -8.08 39.22
C GLU A 215 -2.31 -9.43 38.80
N LEU A 216 -2.00 -10.45 39.60
CA LEU A 216 -2.52 -11.80 39.47
C LEU A 216 -3.74 -12.02 40.39
N GLU A 217 -4.35 -13.21 40.31
CA GLU A 217 -5.52 -13.59 41.14
C GLU A 217 -5.20 -13.60 42.64
N ASP A 218 -3.95 -13.87 43.00
CA ASP A 218 -3.43 -13.95 44.37
C ASP A 218 -2.86 -12.62 44.90
N GLU A 219 -3.23 -11.49 44.28
CA GLU A 219 -2.75 -10.12 44.57
C GLU A 219 -1.23 -9.89 44.40
N ASN A 220 -0.49 -10.92 43.96
CA ASN A 220 0.92 -10.79 43.59
C ASN A 220 1.07 -10.06 42.24
N LYS A 221 2.14 -9.27 42.10
CA LYS A 221 2.49 -8.60 40.85
C LYS A 221 3.52 -9.43 40.07
N ALA A 222 3.43 -9.41 38.75
CA ALA A 222 4.36 -10.09 37.86
C ALA A 222 4.56 -9.32 36.55
N SER A 223 5.60 -9.70 35.80
CA SER A 223 5.87 -9.16 34.46
C SER A 223 5.43 -10.16 33.39
N VAL A 224 4.46 -9.79 32.56
CA VAL A 224 3.89 -10.66 31.52
C VAL A 224 4.60 -10.42 30.19
N LEU A 225 5.13 -11.49 29.59
CA LEU A 225 5.86 -11.46 28.33
C LEU A 225 5.01 -12.05 27.20
N LEU A 226 4.72 -11.24 26.18
CA LEU A 226 3.89 -11.62 25.03
C LEU A 226 4.62 -11.45 23.69
N LEU A 227 4.20 -12.22 22.70
CA LEU A 227 4.60 -12.09 21.30
C LEU A 227 3.42 -11.65 20.45
N GLY A 228 3.57 -10.60 19.66
CA GLY A 228 2.63 -10.18 18.63
C GLY A 228 3.21 -10.36 17.24
N PHE A 229 2.41 -10.83 16.28
CA PHE A 229 2.82 -10.95 14.88
C PHE A 229 1.61 -10.90 13.94
N PHE A 230 1.87 -10.56 12.68
CA PHE A 230 0.86 -10.56 11.63
C PHE A 230 0.78 -11.94 10.96
N ASP A 231 -0.37 -12.61 11.08
CA ASP A 231 -0.61 -13.90 10.43
C ASP A 231 -1.10 -13.71 9.00
N LYS A 232 -0.22 -13.97 8.03
CA LYS A 232 -0.50 -13.85 6.59
C LYS A 232 -1.61 -14.77 6.08
N VAL A 233 -1.93 -15.85 6.80
CA VAL A 233 -2.99 -16.80 6.40
C VAL A 233 -4.36 -16.22 6.73
N THR A 234 -4.51 -15.67 7.94
CA THR A 234 -5.78 -15.11 8.42
C THR A 234 -5.95 -13.64 8.03
N GLY A 235 -4.87 -12.88 7.89
CA GLY A 235 -4.88 -11.43 7.68
C GLY A 235 -5.08 -10.65 8.98
N GLU A 236 -4.68 -11.22 10.12
CA GLU A 236 -4.94 -10.66 11.45
C GLU A 236 -3.67 -10.61 12.30
N ASN A 237 -3.60 -9.61 13.18
CA ASN A 237 -2.59 -9.55 14.23
C ASN A 237 -2.95 -10.51 15.36
N LYS A 238 -1.99 -11.36 15.75
CA LYS A 238 -2.16 -12.38 16.78
C LYS A 238 -1.18 -12.17 17.91
N PHE A 239 -1.68 -12.33 19.14
CA PHE A 239 -0.90 -12.29 20.36
C PHE A 239 -0.77 -13.68 20.98
N ARG A 240 0.41 -13.98 21.53
CA ARG A 240 0.71 -15.24 22.22
C ARG A 240 1.41 -14.95 23.54
N LEU A 241 0.88 -15.52 24.61
CA LEU A 241 1.57 -15.53 25.91
C LEU A 241 2.82 -16.39 25.81
N LEU A 242 3.98 -15.80 26.10
CA LEU A 242 5.24 -16.51 26.16
C LEU A 242 5.49 -17.01 27.59
N ASP A 243 5.40 -16.11 28.58
CA ASP A 243 5.45 -16.47 30.01
C ASP A 243 5.03 -15.32 30.93
N VAL A 244 4.87 -15.63 32.22
CA VAL A 244 4.70 -14.66 33.32
C VAL A 244 5.91 -14.75 34.24
N LEU A 245 6.73 -13.70 34.22
CA LEU A 245 8.02 -13.59 34.91
C LEU A 245 7.84 -12.97 36.31
N GLN A 246 8.42 -13.62 37.31
CA GLN A 246 8.60 -13.08 38.67
C GLN A 246 10.10 -13.11 39.00
N PRO A 247 10.90 -12.15 38.49
CA PRO A 247 12.34 -12.14 38.73
C PRO A 247 12.64 -11.86 40.21
N GLU A 248 13.71 -12.46 40.74
CA GLU A 248 14.17 -12.21 42.12
C GLU A 248 14.69 -10.78 42.31
N GLU A 249 15.20 -10.16 41.24
CA GLU A 249 15.65 -8.77 41.18
C GLU A 249 14.94 -8.02 40.04
N GLU A 250 14.29 -6.89 40.36
CA GLU A 250 13.58 -6.04 39.39
C GLU A 250 14.52 -4.99 38.73
N THR A 251 15.69 -5.43 38.25
CA THR A 251 16.61 -4.56 37.50
C THR A 251 16.46 -4.76 36.00
N ALA A 252 16.76 -3.72 35.20
CA ALA A 252 16.71 -3.80 33.74
C ALA A 252 17.59 -4.92 33.17
N ASP A 253 18.78 -5.13 33.74
CA ASP A 253 19.72 -6.18 33.33
C ASP A 253 19.18 -7.59 33.62
N ALA A 254 18.57 -7.80 34.80
CA ALA A 254 17.99 -9.08 35.18
C ALA A 254 16.81 -9.43 34.27
N ILE A 255 15.90 -8.48 34.02
CA ILE A 255 14.75 -8.67 33.12
C ILE A 255 15.21 -8.91 31.68
N CYS A 256 16.21 -8.17 31.20
CA CYS A 256 16.80 -8.38 29.88
C CYS A 256 17.35 -9.81 29.73
N THR A 257 18.07 -10.27 30.76
CA THR A 257 18.62 -11.63 30.81
C THR A 257 17.51 -12.67 30.75
N CYS A 258 16.45 -12.51 31.55
CA CYS A 258 15.28 -13.39 31.52
C CYS A 258 14.64 -13.44 30.13
N ILE A 259 14.44 -12.29 29.47
CA ILE A 259 13.89 -12.23 28.11
C ILE A 259 14.75 -13.03 27.13
N VAL A 260 16.07 -12.83 27.15
CA VAL A 260 16.99 -13.51 26.24
C VAL A 260 17.03 -15.02 26.49
N GLU A 261 17.05 -15.45 27.75
CA GLU A 261 16.98 -16.85 28.12
C GLU A 261 15.67 -17.50 27.67
N MET A 262 14.57 -16.76 27.77
CA MET A 262 13.27 -17.22 27.32
C MET A 262 13.19 -17.36 25.81
N LEU A 263 13.64 -16.36 25.04
CA LEU A 263 13.71 -16.48 23.57
C LEU A 263 14.57 -17.68 23.14
N LYS A 264 15.69 -17.94 23.82
CA LYS A 264 16.53 -19.12 23.60
C LYS A 264 15.81 -20.43 23.94
N LYS A 265 15.13 -20.49 25.09
CA LYS A 265 14.35 -21.66 25.55
C LYS A 265 13.27 -22.05 24.55
N PHE A 266 12.58 -21.06 23.97
CA PHE A 266 11.54 -21.26 22.97
C PHE A 266 12.06 -21.32 21.54
N ARG A 267 13.38 -21.25 21.31
CA ARG A 267 14.02 -21.23 19.98
C ARG A 267 13.47 -20.13 19.06
N ILE A 268 13.04 -19.01 19.63
CA ILE A 268 12.53 -17.87 18.88
C ILE A 268 13.73 -17.04 18.42
N PRO A 269 13.91 -16.80 17.10
CA PRO A 269 15.11 -16.12 16.63
C PRO A 269 15.09 -14.62 16.90
N LEU A 270 16.05 -14.14 17.71
CA LEU A 270 16.20 -12.71 18.02
C LEU A 270 16.35 -11.85 16.75
N MET A 271 16.97 -12.39 15.69
CA MET A 271 17.13 -11.69 14.41
C MET A 271 15.80 -11.32 13.73
N ASN A 272 14.68 -11.93 14.11
CA ASN A 272 13.35 -11.61 13.57
C ASN A 272 12.54 -10.67 14.50
N MET A 273 13.08 -10.28 15.66
CA MET A 273 12.44 -9.29 16.55
C MET A 273 12.48 -7.92 15.89
N ALA A 274 11.34 -7.39 15.44
CA ALA A 274 11.30 -6.09 14.78
C ALA A 274 11.03 -4.96 15.78
N ILE A 275 10.13 -5.20 16.74
CA ILE A 275 9.57 -4.18 17.62
C ILE A 275 9.62 -4.67 19.07
N PHE A 276 9.89 -3.76 20.00
CA PHE A 276 9.83 -3.99 21.43
C PHE A 276 8.96 -2.94 22.11
N TYR A 277 8.10 -3.38 23.01
CA TYR A 277 7.31 -2.51 23.90
C TYR A 277 7.44 -2.99 25.34
N SER A 278 7.55 -2.03 26.27
CA SER A 278 7.56 -2.27 27.70
C SER A 278 7.01 -1.07 28.46
N ASP A 279 6.21 -1.31 29.49
CA ASP A 279 5.82 -0.33 30.51
C ASP A 279 6.71 -0.40 31.77
N PHE A 280 7.83 -1.13 31.70
CA PHE A 280 8.81 -1.20 32.77
C PHE A 280 9.43 0.19 33.07
N PRO A 281 9.56 0.61 34.34
CA PRO A 281 10.03 1.95 34.69
C PRO A 281 11.40 2.32 34.10
N ASP A 282 12.37 1.39 34.08
CA ASP A 282 13.68 1.56 33.44
C ASP A 282 13.73 0.87 32.07
N HIS A 283 12.81 1.26 31.18
CA HIS A 283 12.76 0.75 29.81
C HIS A 283 13.96 1.19 28.97
N GLU A 284 14.63 2.30 29.30
CA GLU A 284 15.85 2.77 28.61
C GLU A 284 17.02 1.83 28.88
N GLY A 285 17.25 1.45 30.15
CA GLY A 285 18.23 0.42 30.50
C GLY A 285 17.94 -0.91 29.79
N LEU A 286 16.67 -1.34 29.81
CA LEU A 286 16.23 -2.58 29.16
C LEU A 286 16.43 -2.55 27.63
N LEU A 287 16.10 -1.43 26.99
CA LEU A 287 16.27 -1.22 25.56
C LEU A 287 17.76 -1.18 25.17
N SER A 288 18.61 -0.58 26.00
CA SER A 288 20.05 -0.55 25.76
C SER A 288 20.64 -1.97 25.71
N GLY A 289 20.23 -2.84 26.63
CA GLY A 289 20.61 -4.26 26.66
C GLY A 289 20.15 -5.03 25.43
N LEU A 290 18.90 -4.82 24.99
CA LEU A 290 18.36 -5.47 23.78
C LEU A 290 19.01 -4.95 22.50
N LYS A 291 19.29 -3.64 22.40
CA LYS A 291 19.96 -3.03 21.24
C LYS A 291 21.42 -3.48 21.09
N LEU A 292 22.11 -3.85 22.16
CA LEU A 292 23.43 -4.49 22.07
C LEU A 292 23.39 -5.84 21.35
N LEU A 293 22.26 -6.55 21.42
CA LEU A 293 22.07 -7.85 20.76
C LEU A 293 21.46 -7.70 19.36
N LYS A 294 20.56 -6.73 19.18
CA LYS A 294 19.94 -6.37 17.90
C LYS A 294 19.76 -4.85 17.79
N PRO A 295 20.71 -4.13 17.16
CA PRO A 295 20.69 -2.66 17.07
C PRO A 295 19.47 -2.09 16.35
N GLU A 296 18.90 -2.81 15.39
CA GLU A 296 17.79 -2.38 14.54
C GLU A 296 16.41 -2.52 15.20
N THR A 297 16.36 -2.82 16.51
CA THR A 297 15.11 -2.96 17.26
C THR A 297 14.40 -1.62 17.40
N VAL A 298 13.16 -1.54 16.92
CA VAL A 298 12.28 -0.37 17.10
C VAL A 298 11.66 -0.42 18.49
N SER A 299 11.79 0.65 19.28
CA SER A 299 11.20 0.75 20.62
C SER A 299 9.93 1.58 20.61
N LEU A 300 8.84 1.06 21.16
CA LEU A 300 7.59 1.79 21.38
C LEU A 300 7.41 2.25 22.83
N CYS A 301 8.37 1.98 23.73
CA CYS A 301 8.23 2.23 25.17
C CYS A 301 7.99 3.72 25.49
N GLY A 302 8.64 4.63 24.74
CA GLY A 302 8.52 6.07 24.97
C GLY A 302 7.17 6.68 24.61
N LEU A 303 6.23 5.91 24.05
CA LEU A 303 4.91 6.43 23.68
C LEU A 303 3.97 6.60 24.89
N THR A 304 4.00 5.67 25.84
CA THR A 304 3.01 5.61 26.93
C THR A 304 3.30 6.57 28.07
N ASP A 305 4.57 6.93 28.30
CA ASP A 305 4.96 7.94 29.29
C ASP A 305 5.22 9.32 28.65
N MET A 306 5.04 9.47 27.33
CA MET A 306 5.36 10.69 26.59
C MET A 306 4.63 11.90 27.16
N ALA A 307 3.30 11.87 27.22
CA ALA A 307 2.52 13.04 27.59
C ALA A 307 2.83 13.50 29.02
N GLY A 308 2.92 12.58 29.98
CA GLY A 308 3.30 12.88 31.36
C GLY A 308 4.70 13.49 31.47
N ARG A 309 5.72 12.85 30.90
CA ARG A 309 7.11 13.33 30.96
C ARG A 309 7.30 14.68 30.25
N VAL A 310 6.70 14.83 29.07
CA VAL A 310 6.80 16.05 28.25
C VAL A 310 6.07 17.20 28.95
N CYS A 311 4.88 16.95 29.49
CA CYS A 311 4.13 17.91 30.31
C CYS A 311 4.98 18.37 31.51
N HIS A 312 5.55 17.42 32.26
CA HIS A 312 6.41 17.71 33.40
C HIS A 312 7.61 18.59 33.02
N SER A 313 8.42 18.15 32.03
CA SER A 313 9.58 18.92 31.59
C SER A 313 9.20 20.30 31.06
N GLY A 314 8.10 20.42 30.32
CA GLY A 314 7.61 21.70 29.81
C GLY A 314 7.22 22.65 30.94
N VAL A 315 6.35 22.19 31.85
CA VAL A 315 5.85 22.99 32.97
C VAL A 315 6.98 23.39 33.91
N GLU A 316 7.90 22.50 34.28
CA GLU A 316 9.03 22.85 35.16
C GLU A 316 9.97 23.91 34.57
N ASN A 317 10.08 23.99 33.24
CA ASN A 317 10.90 25.00 32.55
C ASN A 317 10.23 26.38 32.42
N MET A 318 9.00 26.54 32.94
CA MET A 318 8.34 27.85 33.03
C MET A 318 8.69 28.58 34.32
N GLU A 319 8.76 29.91 34.23
CA GLU A 319 9.15 30.78 35.35
C GLU A 319 8.23 30.68 36.58
N PHE A 320 6.90 30.62 36.38
CA PHE A 320 5.90 30.59 37.46
C PHE A 320 5.48 29.18 37.88
N SER A 321 6.16 28.14 37.40
CA SER A 321 5.78 26.74 37.60
C SER A 321 5.61 26.37 39.09
N GLY A 322 6.59 26.72 39.93
CA GLY A 322 6.54 26.45 41.37
C GLY A 322 5.38 27.15 42.09
N LEU A 323 5.07 28.40 41.71
CA LEU A 323 3.96 29.16 42.28
C LEU A 323 2.60 28.60 41.85
N ILE A 324 2.46 28.19 40.59
CA ILE A 324 1.23 27.57 40.07
C ILE A 324 1.00 26.23 40.78
N LEU A 325 2.01 25.36 40.86
CA LEU A 325 1.87 24.06 41.52
C LEU A 325 1.54 24.22 43.01
N ASN A 326 2.16 25.20 43.69
CA ASN A 326 1.84 25.51 45.08
C ASN A 326 0.40 26.02 45.23
N LEU A 327 -0.03 26.95 44.36
CA LEU A 327 -1.40 27.49 44.38
C LEU A 327 -2.46 26.38 44.23
N ILE A 328 -2.27 25.47 43.27
CA ILE A 328 -3.18 24.33 43.09
C ILE A 328 -3.18 23.46 44.37
N THR A 329 -2.00 23.19 44.93
CA THR A 329 -1.86 22.38 46.16
C THR A 329 -2.63 22.98 47.33
N GLU A 330 -2.48 24.28 47.57
CA GLU A 330 -3.18 24.95 48.67
C GLU A 330 -4.69 25.02 48.43
N ILE A 331 -5.14 25.27 47.20
CA ILE A 331 -6.59 25.27 46.87
C ILE A 331 -7.23 23.92 47.21
N TYR A 332 -6.64 22.81 46.79
CA TYR A 332 -7.24 21.48 47.00
C TYR A 332 -7.19 21.00 48.46
N LYS A 333 -6.31 21.54 49.32
CA LYS A 333 -6.39 21.30 50.78
C LYS A 333 -7.71 21.81 51.38
N HIS A 334 -8.30 22.84 50.80
CA HIS A 334 -9.58 23.41 51.23
C HIS A 334 -10.79 22.76 50.54
N PHE A 335 -10.60 21.82 49.61
CA PHE A 335 -11.68 21.18 48.86
C PHE A 335 -12.84 20.66 49.73
N PRO A 336 -12.60 19.96 50.87
CA PRO A 336 -13.68 19.48 51.74
C PRO A 336 -14.53 20.58 52.39
N THR A 337 -14.03 21.82 52.40
CA THR A 337 -14.67 23.00 53.01
C THR A 337 -15.38 23.90 52.01
N PHE A 338 -15.28 23.61 50.71
CA PHE A 338 -15.88 24.43 49.66
C PHE A 338 -17.41 24.38 49.67
N PRO A 339 -18.11 25.45 49.23
CA PRO A 339 -19.54 25.41 48.98
C PRO A 339 -19.89 24.39 47.88
N ASP A 340 -21.10 23.81 47.93
CA ASP A 340 -21.57 22.79 46.98
C ASP A 340 -21.43 23.22 45.50
N ALA A 341 -21.64 24.50 45.20
CA ALA A 341 -21.48 25.05 43.85
C ALA A 341 -20.02 24.96 43.37
N LEU A 342 -19.05 25.23 44.25
CA LEU A 342 -17.63 25.20 43.94
C LEU A 342 -17.10 23.76 43.92
N GLN A 343 -17.60 22.88 44.79
CA GLN A 343 -17.35 21.43 44.76
C GLN A 343 -17.93 20.75 43.51
N THR A 344 -18.97 21.33 42.88
CA THR A 344 -19.51 20.80 41.61
C THR A 344 -18.66 21.25 40.42
N LEU A 345 -18.07 22.44 40.50
CA LEU A 345 -17.19 23.00 39.47
C LEU A 345 -15.79 22.37 39.48
N LEU A 346 -15.25 22.06 40.66
CA LEU A 346 -13.96 21.41 40.87
C LEU A 346 -14.18 19.92 41.14
N GLU A 347 -13.38 19.03 40.55
CA GLU A 347 -13.52 17.59 40.81
C GLU A 347 -12.74 17.20 42.09
N ASP A 348 -13.24 16.24 42.87
CA ASP A 348 -12.52 15.73 44.05
C ASP A 348 -11.27 14.94 43.60
N VAL A 349 -10.10 15.39 44.04
CA VAL A 349 -8.80 14.82 43.63
C VAL A 349 -7.90 14.66 44.86
N ASP A 350 -7.30 13.47 45.03
CA ASP A 350 -6.25 13.25 46.03
C ASP A 350 -4.95 13.94 45.58
N CYS A 351 -4.69 15.08 46.21
CA CYS A 351 -3.62 16.01 45.86
C CYS A 351 -2.35 15.84 46.71
N SER A 352 -2.20 14.73 47.43
CA SER A 352 -1.08 14.48 48.35
C SER A 352 0.31 14.58 47.69
N ASN A 353 0.44 14.39 46.36
CA ASN A 353 1.69 14.66 45.62
C ASN A 353 1.46 15.09 44.15
N PHE A 354 1.31 16.40 43.91
CA PHE A 354 1.13 16.97 42.57
C PHE A 354 2.27 16.71 41.58
N ARG A 355 3.52 16.54 42.06
CA ARG A 355 4.67 16.24 41.20
C ARG A 355 4.53 14.86 40.54
N ASN A 356 3.89 13.92 41.24
CA ASN A 356 3.56 12.61 40.70
C ASN A 356 2.42 12.71 39.66
N ILE A 357 1.41 13.55 39.90
CA ILE A 357 0.33 13.81 38.93
C ILE A 357 0.91 14.39 37.64
N LEU A 358 1.85 15.33 37.74
CA LEU A 358 2.49 15.97 36.57
C LEU A 358 3.31 14.98 35.73
N THR A 359 3.97 14.00 36.38
CA THR A 359 4.81 13.00 35.69
C THR A 359 4.02 11.81 35.13
N SER A 360 2.87 11.47 35.70
CA SER A 360 2.15 10.23 35.37
C SER A 360 0.69 10.42 34.90
N GLN A 361 0.10 11.60 35.07
CA GLN A 361 -1.32 11.88 34.82
C GLN A 361 -1.53 13.27 34.19
N CYS A 362 -0.94 13.50 33.02
CA CYS A 362 -1.03 14.77 32.28
C CYS A 362 -2.49 15.22 32.02
N SER A 363 -3.38 14.28 31.66
CA SER A 363 -4.80 14.54 31.42
C SER A 363 -5.52 15.05 32.68
N LEU A 364 -5.24 14.45 33.85
CA LEU A 364 -5.77 14.93 35.13
C LEU A 364 -5.25 16.33 35.48
N PHE A 365 -3.95 16.57 35.30
CA PHE A 365 -3.34 17.87 35.56
C PHE A 365 -3.97 18.98 34.71
N TRP A 366 -4.12 18.76 33.40
CA TRP A 366 -4.78 19.72 32.52
C TRP A 366 -6.25 19.94 32.88
N ARG A 367 -6.98 18.88 33.25
CA ARG A 367 -8.38 19.01 33.70
C ARG A 367 -8.47 19.88 34.95
N ILE A 368 -7.55 19.74 35.91
CA ILE A 368 -7.47 20.60 37.09
C ILE A 368 -7.24 22.07 36.67
N ILE A 369 -6.28 22.33 35.78
CA ILE A 369 -6.02 23.68 35.24
C ILE A 369 -7.26 24.27 34.54
N GLN A 370 -7.98 23.46 33.76
CA GLN A 370 -9.20 23.86 33.06
C GLN A 370 -10.35 24.18 34.02
N ARG A 371 -10.58 23.32 35.03
CA ARG A 371 -11.62 23.57 36.05
C ARG A 371 -11.30 24.81 36.88
N MET A 372 -10.03 25.01 37.24
CA MET A 372 -9.58 26.21 37.96
C MET A 372 -9.73 27.49 37.14
N THR A 373 -9.50 27.45 35.84
CA THR A 373 -9.71 28.62 34.97
C THR A 373 -11.19 28.97 34.82
N LEU A 374 -12.07 27.96 34.80
CA LEU A 374 -13.52 28.18 34.80
C LEU A 374 -14.05 28.71 36.15
N ALA A 375 -13.51 28.21 37.27
CA ALA A 375 -13.91 28.60 38.62
C ALA A 375 -13.10 29.79 39.18
N TRP A 376 -12.30 30.49 38.36
CA TRP A 376 -11.31 31.45 38.84
C TRP A 376 -11.93 32.58 39.69
N SER A 377 -13.04 33.15 39.22
CA SER A 377 -13.74 34.23 39.93
C SER A 377 -14.38 33.76 41.23
N ASP A 378 -14.96 32.56 41.24
CA ASP A 378 -15.56 31.96 42.45
C ASP A 378 -14.49 31.63 43.51
N LEU A 379 -13.31 31.17 43.07
CA LEU A 379 -12.16 30.92 43.92
C LEU A 379 -11.62 32.22 44.54
N GLU A 380 -11.50 33.28 43.75
CA GLU A 380 -11.05 34.59 44.21
C GLU A 380 -12.01 35.17 45.26
N GLU A 381 -13.32 35.05 45.05
CA GLU A 381 -14.36 35.48 45.99
C GLU A 381 -14.34 34.65 47.29
N TYR A 382 -14.25 33.32 47.18
CA TYR A 382 -14.22 32.41 48.31
C TYR A 382 -13.01 32.68 49.22
N PHE A 383 -11.79 32.65 48.66
CA PHE A 383 -10.57 32.86 49.45
C PHE A 383 -10.43 34.31 49.95
N GLY A 384 -11.01 35.28 49.24
CA GLY A 384 -11.12 36.67 49.71
C GLY A 384 -11.97 36.84 50.97
N SER A 385 -12.87 35.89 51.26
CA SER A 385 -13.75 35.90 52.44
C SER A 385 -13.15 35.22 53.68
N LEU A 386 -12.03 34.50 53.53
CA LEU A 386 -11.37 33.73 54.60
C LEU A 386 -10.37 34.55 55.43
N ASP A 387 -9.91 33.96 56.54
CA ASP A 387 -8.94 34.52 57.48
C ASP A 387 -7.47 34.36 56.99
N ALA A 388 -6.49 34.33 57.89
CA ALA A 388 -5.07 34.54 57.54
C ALA A 388 -4.51 33.56 56.48
N ASP A 389 -4.95 32.30 56.50
CA ASP A 389 -4.48 31.26 55.56
C ASP A 389 -5.09 31.43 54.16
N GLY A 390 -6.32 31.93 54.05
CA GLY A 390 -6.99 32.20 52.76
C GLY A 390 -6.47 33.45 52.05
N LYS A 391 -5.94 34.43 52.79
CA LYS A 391 -5.43 35.69 52.22
C LYS A 391 -4.23 35.52 51.31
N GLU A 392 -3.33 34.57 51.59
CA GLU A 392 -2.17 34.32 50.73
C GLU A 392 -2.58 33.63 49.42
N ILE A 393 -3.55 32.71 49.48
CA ILE A 393 -4.15 32.07 48.29
C ILE A 393 -4.87 33.11 47.43
N CYS A 394 -5.66 33.99 48.05
CA CYS A 394 -6.33 35.10 47.38
C CYS A 394 -5.33 36.05 46.70
N ARG A 395 -4.19 36.35 47.35
CA ARG A 395 -3.12 37.18 46.79
C ARG A 395 -2.53 36.57 45.51
N LEU A 396 -2.34 35.25 45.47
CA LEU A 396 -1.86 34.54 44.28
C LEU A 396 -2.92 34.47 43.17
N LEU A 397 -4.21 34.26 43.51
CA LEU A 397 -5.32 34.29 42.54
C LEU A 397 -5.55 35.68 41.92
N SER A 398 -5.22 36.74 42.67
CA SER A 398 -5.31 38.13 42.22
C SER A 398 -4.12 38.56 41.34
N ASP A 399 -3.04 37.76 41.26
CA ASP A 399 -1.85 38.11 40.46
C ASP A 399 -2.11 37.85 38.96
N PRO A 400 -2.15 38.92 38.12
CA PRO A 400 -2.43 38.77 36.69
C PRO A 400 -1.37 37.96 35.95
N LYS A 401 -0.12 37.88 36.45
CA LYS A 401 0.96 37.09 35.84
C LYS A 401 0.72 35.59 36.04
N ILE A 402 0.25 35.19 37.22
CA ILE A 402 -0.09 33.80 37.52
C ILE A 402 -1.28 33.38 36.66
N ARG A 403 -2.35 34.20 36.64
CA ARG A 403 -3.54 33.93 35.82
C ARG A 403 -3.20 33.76 34.34
N LEU A 404 -2.37 34.64 33.78
CA LEU A 404 -1.91 34.55 32.40
C LEU A 404 -1.19 33.22 32.10
N ASN A 405 -0.27 32.80 32.97
CA ASN A 405 0.45 31.53 32.79
C ASN A 405 -0.47 30.30 32.92
N VAL A 406 -1.48 30.34 33.81
CA VAL A 406 -2.47 29.25 33.92
C VAL A 406 -3.35 29.17 32.67
N LEU A 407 -3.79 30.32 32.13
CA LEU A 407 -4.54 30.37 30.86
C LEU A 407 -3.73 29.84 29.68
N PHE A 408 -2.44 30.17 29.61
CA PHE A 408 -1.53 29.60 28.62
C PHE A 408 -1.40 28.08 28.76
N LEU A 409 -1.19 27.56 29.98
CA LEU A 409 -1.10 26.12 30.24
C LEU A 409 -2.38 25.37 29.85
N SER A 410 -3.55 25.97 30.05
CA SER A 410 -4.83 25.40 29.61
C SER A 410 -4.87 25.16 28.10
N HIS A 411 -4.29 26.05 27.30
CA HIS A 411 -4.17 25.86 25.85
C HIS A 411 -3.02 24.91 25.48
N ALA A 412 -1.81 25.19 26.00
CA ALA A 412 -0.58 24.57 25.54
C ALA A 412 -0.48 23.06 25.88
N LEU A 413 -1.16 22.60 26.93
CA LEU A 413 -1.18 21.19 27.34
C LEU A 413 -2.26 20.37 26.66
N GLN A 414 -3.31 20.99 26.12
CA GLN A 414 -4.46 20.28 25.55
C GLN A 414 -4.05 19.19 24.52
N PRO A 415 -3.15 19.45 23.54
CA PRO A 415 -2.76 18.42 22.58
C PRO A 415 -2.09 17.20 23.24
N LEU A 416 -1.27 17.39 24.27
CA LEU A 416 -0.64 16.29 25.02
C LEU A 416 -1.69 15.46 25.77
N CYS A 417 -2.75 16.12 26.27
CA CYS A 417 -3.85 15.45 26.94
C CYS A 417 -4.71 14.65 25.97
N ASP A 418 -5.04 15.21 24.80
CA ASP A 418 -5.75 14.50 23.73
C ASP A 418 -4.97 13.24 23.30
N PHE A 419 -3.64 13.35 23.23
CA PHE A 419 -2.76 12.22 22.95
C PHE A 419 -2.76 11.16 24.06
N GLN A 420 -2.69 11.57 25.34
CA GLN A 420 -2.80 10.66 26.48
C GLN A 420 -4.16 9.96 26.50
N GLU A 421 -5.25 10.67 26.24
CA GLU A 421 -6.59 10.09 26.15
C GLU A 421 -6.68 9.04 25.03
N ASN A 422 -6.03 9.27 23.89
CA ASN A 422 -5.98 8.28 22.82
C ASN A 422 -5.23 7.00 23.24
N ILE A 423 -4.16 7.13 24.02
CA ILE A 423 -3.46 5.98 24.63
C ILE A 423 -4.40 5.24 25.59
N ASP A 424 -5.08 5.98 26.47
CA ASP A 424 -5.99 5.42 27.48
C ASP A 424 -7.23 4.76 26.84
N ARG A 425 -7.72 5.28 25.71
CA ARG A 425 -8.78 4.67 24.88
C ARG A 425 -8.31 3.42 24.16
N GLY A 426 -7.00 3.22 24.03
CA GLY A 426 -6.40 2.06 23.38
C GLY A 426 -6.48 2.11 21.85
N VAL A 427 -6.36 3.30 21.24
CA VAL A 427 -6.34 3.45 19.78
C VAL A 427 -5.16 2.70 19.13
N SER A 428 -5.19 2.55 17.81
CA SER A 428 -4.13 1.81 17.11
C SER A 428 -2.77 2.48 17.20
N VAL A 429 -1.69 1.70 17.26
CA VAL A 429 -0.32 2.27 17.30
C VAL A 429 -0.04 3.06 16.03
N THR A 430 -0.58 2.65 14.88
CA THR A 430 -0.49 3.44 13.65
C THR A 430 -1.12 4.82 13.82
N GLN A 431 -2.28 4.90 14.48
CA GLN A 431 -2.92 6.18 14.82
C GLN A 431 -2.09 6.97 15.83
N LEU A 432 -1.60 6.34 16.92
CA LEU A 432 -0.75 7.01 17.91
C LEU A 432 0.52 7.61 17.27
N LEU A 433 1.15 6.89 16.34
CA LEU A 433 2.32 7.40 15.61
C LEU A 433 1.97 8.58 14.69
N GLN A 434 0.76 8.61 14.13
CA GLN A 434 0.26 9.76 13.37
C GLN A 434 -0.05 10.95 14.28
N ASP A 435 -0.74 10.71 15.40
CA ASP A 435 -1.06 11.74 16.39
C ASP A 435 0.23 12.37 16.94
N ALA A 436 1.26 11.56 17.20
CA ALA A 436 2.54 12.07 17.65
C ALA A 436 3.29 12.88 16.57
N SER A 437 3.14 12.53 15.29
CA SER A 437 3.60 13.38 14.18
C SER A 437 2.84 14.71 14.13
N GLN A 438 1.53 14.70 14.39
CA GLN A 438 0.73 15.93 14.48
C GLN A 438 1.14 16.79 15.68
N LEU A 439 1.44 16.20 16.83
CA LEU A 439 1.97 16.91 18.01
C LEU A 439 3.27 17.66 17.69
N VAL A 440 4.22 17.00 17.03
CA VAL A 440 5.49 17.65 16.63
C VAL A 440 5.22 18.84 15.72
N ARG A 441 4.29 18.73 14.76
CA ARG A 441 3.92 19.85 13.88
C ARG A 441 3.20 20.97 14.60
N PHE A 442 2.27 20.64 15.49
CA PHE A 442 1.56 21.61 16.30
C PHE A 442 2.58 22.44 17.09
N TYR A 443 3.41 21.79 17.90
CA TYR A 443 4.36 22.49 18.76
C TYR A 443 5.44 23.23 17.98
N THR A 444 5.93 22.70 16.86
CA THR A 444 6.88 23.44 16.02
C THR A 444 6.25 24.68 15.39
N ALA A 445 5.01 24.60 14.93
CA ALA A 445 4.29 25.75 14.35
C ALA A 445 3.96 26.83 15.40
N SER A 446 3.81 26.45 16.69
CA SER A 446 3.49 27.39 17.77
C SER A 446 4.58 28.43 18.05
N PHE A 447 5.85 28.16 17.75
CA PHE A 447 6.95 29.08 18.07
C PHE A 447 8.02 29.25 16.97
N LEU A 448 8.00 28.44 15.89
CA LEU A 448 8.98 28.57 14.79
C LEU A 448 8.35 29.20 13.54
N ARG A 449 9.18 29.94 12.80
CA ARG A 449 8.81 30.43 11.46
C ARG A 449 8.56 29.26 10.51
N PRO A 450 7.65 29.37 9.52
CA PRO A 450 7.29 28.25 8.64
C PRO A 450 8.49 27.55 7.97
N LYS A 451 9.48 28.32 7.48
CA LYS A 451 10.70 27.75 6.88
C LYS A 451 11.60 27.02 7.88
N ALA A 452 11.69 27.52 9.11
CA ALA A 452 12.48 26.89 10.16
C ALA A 452 11.80 25.61 10.66
N ALA A 453 10.48 25.63 10.83
CA ALA A 453 9.67 24.46 11.15
C ALA A 453 9.81 23.38 10.07
N GLU A 454 9.67 23.73 8.78
CA GLU A 454 9.82 22.79 7.67
C GLU A 454 11.23 22.18 7.62
N PHE A 455 12.26 23.02 7.77
CA PHE A 455 13.65 22.56 7.76
C PHE A 455 13.96 21.62 8.93
N PHE A 456 13.42 21.92 10.11
CA PHE A 456 13.53 21.08 11.30
C PHE A 456 12.82 19.73 11.12
N LEU A 457 11.57 19.73 10.66
CA LEU A 457 10.78 18.51 10.40
C LEU A 457 11.46 17.59 9.37
N ARG A 458 12.21 18.15 8.41
CA ARG A 458 12.99 17.39 7.42
C ARG A 458 14.29 16.82 7.97
N ARG A 459 15.03 17.55 8.81
CA ARG A 459 16.40 17.19 9.24
C ARG A 459 16.52 16.62 10.65
N GLY A 460 15.55 16.86 11.53
CA GLY A 460 15.47 16.31 12.88
C GLY A 460 16.61 16.72 13.84
N LYS A 461 17.34 17.81 13.56
CA LYS A 461 18.41 18.29 14.45
C LYS A 461 17.83 19.21 15.53
N THR A 462 17.88 18.77 16.78
CA THR A 462 17.42 19.53 17.97
C THR A 462 18.18 20.84 18.20
N SER A 463 19.41 20.96 17.68
CA SER A 463 20.17 22.21 17.73
C SER A 463 19.55 23.36 16.92
N LEU A 464 18.65 23.06 15.97
CA LEU A 464 18.03 24.06 15.10
C LEU A 464 16.85 24.80 15.74
N ILE A 465 16.21 24.20 16.75
CA ILE A 465 15.05 24.80 17.43
C ILE A 465 15.46 25.68 18.61
N GLN A 466 16.72 25.58 19.04
CA GLN A 466 17.30 26.44 20.06
C GLN A 466 17.83 27.76 19.48
N ASP A 467 17.91 27.90 18.15
CA ASP A 467 18.37 29.12 17.48
C ASP A 467 17.26 30.19 17.46
N PRO A 468 17.45 31.34 18.13
CA PRO A 468 16.46 32.41 18.18
C PRO A 468 16.10 32.98 16.80
N VAL A 469 16.97 32.84 15.79
CA VAL A 469 16.72 33.33 14.42
C VAL A 469 15.54 32.59 13.77
N GLY A 470 15.33 31.34 14.16
CA GLY A 470 14.23 30.50 13.67
C GLY A 470 12.88 30.77 14.32
N HIS A 471 12.83 31.53 15.41
CA HIS A 471 11.62 31.74 16.23
C HIS A 471 10.68 32.78 15.61
N LEU A 472 9.39 32.64 15.92
CA LEU A 472 8.36 33.63 15.60
C LEU A 472 8.61 34.93 16.37
N PRO A 473 8.27 36.09 15.77
CA PRO A 473 8.41 37.37 16.44
C PRO A 473 7.39 37.54 17.58
N ARG A 474 7.59 38.58 18.39
CA ARG A 474 6.72 38.91 19.53
C ARG A 474 5.28 39.12 19.09
N GLY A 475 4.35 38.49 19.80
CA GLY A 475 2.90 38.55 19.52
C GLY A 475 2.40 37.56 18.47
N GLU A 476 3.30 36.85 17.78
CA GLU A 476 2.93 35.78 16.82
C GLU A 476 3.12 34.37 17.39
N VAL A 477 3.81 34.22 18.53
CA VAL A 477 3.91 32.94 19.25
C VAL A 477 2.52 32.57 19.76
N GLU A 478 2.09 31.33 19.50
CA GLU A 478 0.77 30.86 19.87
C GLU A 478 0.64 30.79 21.40
N VAL A 479 -0.37 31.46 21.97
CA VAL A 479 -0.64 31.44 23.43
C VAL A 479 -2.04 30.94 23.77
N GLY A 480 -2.88 30.70 22.75
CA GLY A 480 -4.28 30.34 22.91
C GLY A 480 -5.20 31.56 23.13
N LYS A 481 -6.45 31.41 22.70
CA LYS A 481 -7.45 32.49 22.67
C LYS A 481 -7.67 33.15 24.04
N GLN A 482 -7.84 32.37 25.11
CA GLN A 482 -8.15 32.93 26.43
C GLN A 482 -6.98 33.75 27.00
N ALA A 483 -5.74 33.31 26.79
CA ALA A 483 -4.56 34.05 27.20
C ALA A 483 -4.36 35.31 26.33
N ALA A 484 -4.60 35.23 25.02
CA ALA A 484 -4.54 36.38 24.11
C ALA A 484 -5.59 37.45 24.46
N ASP A 485 -6.83 37.04 24.72
CA ASP A 485 -7.92 37.94 25.14
C ASP A 485 -7.58 38.60 26.50
N PHE A 486 -7.01 37.83 27.45
CA PHE A 486 -6.58 38.36 28.75
C PHE A 486 -5.41 39.35 28.63
N LEU A 487 -4.42 39.06 27.77
CA LEU A 487 -3.31 39.97 27.44
C LEU A 487 -3.81 41.29 26.87
N LEU A 488 -4.82 41.24 25.99
CA LEU A 488 -5.42 42.43 25.39
C LEU A 488 -6.19 43.26 26.43
N GLN A 489 -6.89 42.60 27.35
CA GLN A 489 -7.66 43.27 28.41
C GLN A 489 -6.79 43.91 29.49
N ARG A 490 -5.61 43.35 29.79
CA ARG A 490 -4.72 43.77 30.88
C ARG A 490 -3.36 44.25 30.38
N SER A 491 -3.29 44.80 29.17
CA SER A 491 -2.03 45.15 28.51
C SER A 491 -1.17 46.13 29.31
N GLU A 492 -1.79 47.13 29.94
CA GLU A 492 -1.09 48.14 30.75
C GLU A 492 -0.45 47.54 32.01
N GLU A 493 -1.14 46.64 32.71
CA GLU A 493 -0.65 45.99 33.94
C GLU A 493 0.46 44.96 33.68
N LEU A 494 0.47 44.36 32.49
CA LEU A 494 1.39 43.28 32.12
C LEU A 494 2.59 43.75 31.29
N THR A 495 2.68 45.03 30.93
CA THR A 495 3.68 45.56 29.99
C THR A 495 5.12 45.16 30.35
N ASP A 496 5.50 45.29 31.62
CA ASP A 496 6.84 44.96 32.13
C ASP A 496 7.12 43.45 32.20
N TYR A 497 6.08 42.61 32.07
CA TYR A 497 6.18 41.15 32.14
C TYR A 497 6.16 40.46 30.77
N LEU A 498 5.76 41.17 29.70
CA LEU A 498 5.57 40.57 28.37
C LEU A 498 6.83 39.90 27.79
N GLU A 499 8.02 40.47 28.03
CA GLU A 499 9.27 39.87 27.53
C GLU A 499 9.61 38.58 28.27
N THR A 500 9.46 38.59 29.59
CA THR A 500 9.69 37.42 30.43
C THR A 500 8.68 36.31 30.12
N PHE A 501 7.40 36.68 29.93
CA PHE A 501 6.36 35.76 29.49
C PHE A 501 6.69 35.14 28.13
N GLN A 502 7.11 35.95 27.15
CA GLN A 502 7.50 35.46 25.83
C GLN A 502 8.69 34.48 25.89
N SER A 503 9.70 34.79 26.71
CA SER A 503 10.84 33.88 26.92
C SER A 503 10.40 32.57 27.59
N SER A 504 9.48 32.65 28.56
CA SER A 504 8.94 31.48 29.26
C SER A 504 8.13 30.56 28.33
N ILE A 505 7.28 31.10 27.45
CA ILE A 505 6.50 30.27 26.50
C ILE A 505 7.38 29.64 25.41
N ILE A 506 8.41 30.36 24.92
CA ILE A 506 9.36 29.80 23.95
C ILE A 506 10.19 28.68 24.62
N SER A 507 10.61 28.87 25.87
CA SER A 507 11.28 27.83 26.68
C SER A 507 10.40 26.59 26.82
N PHE A 508 9.11 26.78 27.15
CA PHE A 508 8.13 25.71 27.23
C PHE A 508 8.01 24.94 25.91
N TYR A 509 7.71 25.62 24.80
CA TYR A 509 7.51 24.97 23.50
C TYR A 509 8.76 24.29 22.96
N THR A 510 9.93 24.91 23.15
CA THR A 510 11.21 24.31 22.78
C THR A 510 11.44 23.02 23.57
N THR A 511 11.25 23.08 24.89
CA THR A 511 11.42 21.92 25.78
C THR A 511 10.47 20.79 25.41
N VAL A 512 9.19 21.09 25.24
CA VAL A 512 8.16 20.13 24.84
C VAL A 512 8.51 19.47 23.51
N THR A 513 8.88 20.26 22.50
CA THR A 513 9.23 19.76 21.17
C THR A 513 10.45 18.82 21.20
N VAL A 514 11.50 19.17 21.95
CA VAL A 514 12.69 18.31 22.12
C VAL A 514 12.30 16.98 22.76
N HIS A 515 11.58 17.03 23.88
CA HIS A 515 11.25 15.85 24.68
C HIS A 515 10.26 14.91 23.99
N ILE A 516 9.41 15.42 23.09
CA ILE A 516 8.57 14.59 22.21
C ILE A 516 9.47 13.81 21.24
N ILE A 517 10.38 14.50 20.55
CA ILE A 517 11.22 13.88 19.50
C ILE A 517 12.15 12.82 20.06
N GLU A 518 12.73 13.05 21.24
CA GLU A 518 13.59 12.07 21.91
C GLU A 518 12.87 10.77 22.25
N ARG A 519 11.54 10.81 22.44
CA ARG A 519 10.71 9.65 22.77
C ARG A 519 10.11 8.94 21.56
N LEU A 520 10.16 9.55 20.38
CA LEU A 520 9.57 8.96 19.19
C LEU A 520 10.43 7.81 18.64
N PRO A 521 9.81 6.69 18.22
CA PRO A 521 10.53 5.59 17.56
C PRO A 521 11.16 6.01 16.23
N PHE A 522 10.59 7.03 15.58
CA PHE A 522 10.90 7.43 14.22
C PHE A 522 10.89 8.96 14.07
N SER A 523 11.60 9.48 13.07
CA SER A 523 11.50 10.89 12.69
C SER A 523 10.15 11.21 12.07
N ASP A 524 9.72 12.48 12.12
CA ASP A 524 8.46 12.93 11.50
C ASP A 524 8.33 12.49 10.03
N SER A 525 9.43 12.56 9.28
CA SER A 525 9.49 12.09 7.89
C SER A 525 9.13 10.61 7.73
N ILE A 526 9.64 9.74 8.60
CA ILE A 526 9.36 8.30 8.59
C ILE A 526 7.92 8.04 9.04
N LEU A 527 7.44 8.73 10.09
CA LEU A 527 6.07 8.58 10.61
C LEU A 527 5.02 8.83 9.54
N ARG A 528 5.18 9.89 8.74
CA ARG A 528 4.30 10.17 7.58
C ARG A 528 4.30 9.01 6.58
N ASN A 529 5.50 8.49 6.30
CA ASN A 529 5.71 7.48 5.28
C ASN A 529 5.17 6.10 5.65
N LEU A 530 5.10 5.74 6.95
CA LEU A 530 4.54 4.46 7.41
C LEU A 530 3.13 4.23 6.87
N SER A 531 2.26 5.24 7.01
CA SER A 531 0.88 5.17 6.53
C SER A 531 0.76 5.18 5.01
N LEU A 532 1.67 5.89 4.32
CA LEU A 532 1.70 5.94 2.86
C LEU A 532 2.07 4.58 2.26
N VAL A 533 3.08 3.88 2.81
CA VAL A 533 3.51 2.57 2.31
C VAL A 533 2.45 1.50 2.48
N LEU A 534 1.69 1.52 3.57
CA LEU A 534 0.61 0.57 3.80
C LEU A 534 -0.69 0.91 3.05
N SER A 535 -0.81 2.10 2.48
CA SER A 535 -2.06 2.56 1.83
C SER A 535 -2.19 2.04 0.40
N PRO A 536 -3.21 1.20 0.08
CA PRO A 536 -3.39 0.63 -1.26
C PRO A 536 -3.57 1.72 -2.34
N GLY A 537 -4.33 2.77 -2.03
CA GLY A 537 -4.63 3.87 -2.94
C GLY A 537 -3.52 4.92 -3.11
N LYS A 538 -2.45 4.86 -2.31
CA LYS A 538 -1.33 5.83 -2.34
C LYS A 538 -0.02 5.22 -2.84
N LYS A 539 -0.10 4.03 -3.43
CA LYS A 539 1.04 3.29 -4.02
C LYS A 539 1.89 4.14 -4.97
N LEU A 540 1.28 5.07 -5.72
CA LEU A 540 1.98 5.98 -6.65
C LEU A 540 2.65 7.18 -5.96
N GLU A 541 2.24 7.52 -4.73
CA GLU A 541 2.85 8.58 -3.92
C GLU A 541 4.11 8.08 -3.18
N VAL A 542 4.27 6.76 -3.05
CA VAL A 542 5.41 6.12 -2.39
C VAL A 542 6.60 6.06 -3.36
N THR A 543 7.72 6.67 -2.96
CA THR A 543 8.96 6.64 -3.73
C THR A 543 9.87 5.50 -3.27
N GLY A 544 10.77 5.05 -4.14
CA GLY A 544 11.79 4.05 -3.77
C GLY A 544 12.60 4.49 -2.54
N LYS A 545 12.92 5.78 -2.42
CA LYS A 545 13.65 6.33 -1.26
C LYS A 545 12.91 6.12 0.06
N ILE A 546 11.58 6.28 0.07
CA ILE A 546 10.73 6.02 1.24
C ILE A 546 10.86 4.56 1.68
N VAL A 547 10.79 3.63 0.72
CA VAL A 547 10.88 2.19 0.99
C VAL A 547 12.27 1.81 1.48
N GLN A 548 13.32 2.41 0.93
CA GLN A 548 14.69 2.21 1.40
C GLN A 548 14.88 2.67 2.86
N ASP A 549 14.42 3.88 3.18
CA ASP A 549 14.57 4.44 4.52
C ASP A 549 13.82 3.59 5.56
N LEU A 550 12.63 3.08 5.21
CA LEU A 550 11.87 2.15 6.04
C LEU A 550 12.53 0.76 6.12
N GLY A 551 13.05 0.23 5.01
CA GLY A 551 13.75 -1.06 4.96
C GLY A 551 14.99 -1.11 5.85
N VAL A 552 15.77 -0.02 5.87
CA VAL A 552 16.92 0.12 6.77
C VAL A 552 16.46 0.22 8.23
N ARG A 553 15.44 1.03 8.50
CA ARG A 553 14.93 1.24 9.87
C ARG A 553 14.34 0.00 10.52
N PHE A 554 13.67 -0.86 9.76
CA PHE A 554 13.09 -2.11 10.25
C PHE A 554 14.07 -3.30 10.15
N GLY A 555 15.34 -3.05 9.85
CA GLY A 555 16.37 -4.10 9.77
C GLY A 555 16.14 -5.14 8.67
N VAL A 556 15.38 -4.78 7.63
CA VAL A 556 15.10 -5.64 6.47
C VAL A 556 16.31 -5.65 5.52
N CYS A 557 17.03 -4.53 5.44
CA CYS A 557 18.23 -4.38 4.61
C CYS A 557 19.47 -4.20 5.47
N SER A 558 20.33 -5.21 5.52
CA SER A 558 21.61 -5.20 6.26
C SER A 558 22.81 -4.73 5.42
N GLY A 559 22.62 -4.30 4.17
CA GLY A 559 23.68 -3.80 3.27
C GLY A 559 23.13 -3.19 1.97
N PRO A 560 23.94 -2.42 1.21
CA PRO A 560 23.48 -1.65 0.04
C PRO A 560 22.89 -2.50 -1.10
N GLU A 561 23.35 -3.75 -1.27
CA GLU A 561 22.78 -4.68 -2.27
C GLU A 561 21.35 -5.13 -1.93
N ASN A 562 21.01 -5.22 -0.63
CA ASN A 562 19.65 -5.54 -0.18
C ASN A 562 18.71 -4.33 -0.34
N VAL A 563 19.26 -3.11 -0.37
CA VAL A 563 18.50 -1.86 -0.54
C VAL A 563 18.05 -1.69 -2.00
N SER A 564 18.91 -2.05 -2.96
CA SER A 564 18.52 -2.06 -4.39
C SER A 564 17.46 -3.11 -4.67
N LEU A 565 17.63 -4.34 -4.16
CA LEU A 565 16.65 -5.41 -4.34
C LEU A 565 15.28 -5.06 -3.75
N LEU A 566 15.24 -4.47 -2.54
CA LEU A 566 14.01 -3.97 -1.92
C LEU A 566 13.32 -2.92 -2.78
N THR A 567 14.10 -2.02 -3.39
CA THR A 567 13.57 -0.97 -4.27
C THR A 567 13.02 -1.56 -5.56
N ASP A 568 13.72 -2.52 -6.16
CA ASP A 568 13.30 -3.18 -7.39
C ASP A 568 12.01 -3.99 -7.17
N GLU A 569 11.92 -4.78 -6.09
CA GLU A 569 10.70 -5.50 -5.72
C GLU A 569 9.52 -4.56 -5.44
N PHE A 570 9.78 -3.40 -4.80
CA PHE A 570 8.75 -2.38 -4.63
C PHE A 570 8.30 -1.77 -5.96
N LEU A 571 9.21 -1.48 -6.88
CA LEU A 571 8.86 -0.96 -8.20
C LEU A 571 8.06 -2.00 -8.99
N GLU A 572 8.45 -3.27 -8.96
CA GLU A 572 7.67 -4.36 -9.53
C GLU A 572 6.25 -4.37 -8.96
N TYR A 573 6.12 -4.35 -7.63
CA TYR A 573 4.81 -4.21 -6.98
C TYR A 573 4.08 -2.96 -7.49
N GLN A 574 4.71 -1.77 -7.50
CA GLN A 574 4.15 -0.49 -7.95
C GLN A 574 3.52 -0.60 -9.34
N PHE A 575 4.13 -1.39 -10.25
CA PHE A 575 3.72 -1.55 -11.64
C PHE A 575 2.89 -2.81 -11.94
N ILE A 576 2.56 -3.66 -10.96
CA ILE A 576 1.52 -4.68 -11.11
C ILE A 576 0.18 -3.94 -11.25
N ASP A 577 -0.43 -4.02 -12.45
CA ASP A 577 -1.83 -3.61 -12.70
C ASP A 577 -2.71 -4.48 -11.81
N GLY A 578 -3.11 -3.95 -10.65
CA GLY A 578 -4.24 -4.51 -9.90
C GLY A 578 -5.47 -4.26 -10.75
N GLY A 579 -6.02 -5.32 -11.35
CA GLY A 579 -7.28 -5.22 -12.08
C GLY A 579 -8.32 -4.52 -11.21
N ASP A 580 -8.89 -3.44 -11.75
CA ASP A 580 -9.93 -2.64 -11.11
C ASP A 580 -11.09 -3.51 -10.64
N THR A 581 -11.11 -3.87 -9.36
CA THR A 581 -12.32 -4.33 -8.67
C THR A 581 -12.21 -4.04 -7.16
N HIS A 582 -12.96 -3.03 -6.71
CA HIS A 582 -13.32 -2.76 -5.30
C HIS A 582 -12.19 -2.58 -4.27
N LEU A 583 -11.30 -1.60 -4.46
CA LEU A 583 -10.31 -1.21 -3.44
C LEU A 583 -10.88 -0.31 -2.31
N ALA A 584 -12.08 0.24 -2.46
CA ALA A 584 -12.61 1.26 -1.53
C ALA A 584 -13.19 0.69 -0.22
N ASP A 585 -13.60 -0.60 -0.19
CA ASP A 585 -14.27 -1.22 0.98
C ASP A 585 -13.44 -2.33 1.66
N GLN A 586 -12.23 -2.62 1.17
CA GLN A 586 -11.39 -3.67 1.74
C GLN A 586 -10.44 -3.10 2.80
N SER A 587 -10.40 -3.70 4.01
CA SER A 587 -9.47 -3.27 5.05
C SER A 587 -8.00 -3.42 4.59
N THR A 588 -7.12 -2.54 5.08
CA THR A 588 -5.69 -2.54 4.78
C THR A 588 -5.06 -3.93 4.97
N GLU A 589 -5.42 -4.64 6.02
CA GLU A 589 -4.88 -5.98 6.31
C GLU A 589 -5.38 -7.05 5.32
N GLN A 590 -6.62 -6.94 4.84
CA GLN A 590 -7.18 -7.88 3.87
C GLN A 590 -6.62 -7.64 2.46
N TYR A 591 -6.34 -6.39 2.12
CA TYR A 591 -5.58 -6.04 0.92
C TYR A 591 -4.18 -6.67 0.96
N TRP A 592 -3.41 -6.39 2.01
CA TRP A 592 -2.04 -6.91 2.12
C TRP A 592 -1.97 -8.43 2.27
N LYS A 593 -2.99 -9.07 2.86
CA LYS A 593 -3.12 -10.54 2.84
C LYS A 593 -3.13 -11.10 1.42
N THR A 594 -3.78 -10.42 0.49
CA THR A 594 -3.89 -10.85 -0.91
C THR A 594 -2.57 -10.60 -1.64
N GLU A 595 -2.01 -9.39 -1.51
CA GLU A 595 -0.74 -9.00 -2.16
C GLU A 595 0.46 -9.81 -1.65
N LEU A 596 0.56 -10.06 -0.34
CA LEU A 596 1.66 -10.85 0.24
C LEU A 596 1.65 -12.32 -0.21
N ARG A 597 0.53 -12.85 -0.73
CA ARG A 597 0.49 -14.18 -1.38
C ARG A 597 1.11 -14.15 -2.78
N ILE A 598 1.04 -13.02 -3.47
CA ILE A 598 1.57 -12.80 -4.82
C ILE A 598 3.07 -12.50 -4.75
N ILE A 599 3.49 -11.62 -3.84
CA ILE A 599 4.88 -11.14 -3.67
C ILE A 599 5.84 -12.27 -3.21
N GLY A 600 5.33 -13.33 -2.60
CA GLY A 600 6.10 -14.52 -2.22
C GLY A 600 6.92 -14.37 -0.93
N TRP A 601 7.26 -15.49 -0.30
CA TRP A 601 7.78 -15.52 1.09
C TRP A 601 9.25 -15.12 1.27
N LYS A 602 10.00 -14.99 0.17
CA LYS A 602 11.42 -14.60 0.22
C LYS A 602 11.66 -13.11 -0.06
N SER A 603 10.65 -12.38 -0.50
CA SER A 603 10.75 -10.96 -0.87
C SER A 603 11.16 -10.08 0.32
N SER A 604 12.10 -9.18 0.07
CA SER A 604 12.52 -8.14 1.01
C SER A 604 11.41 -7.11 1.22
N PHE A 605 10.72 -6.71 0.15
CA PHE A 605 9.55 -5.83 0.23
C PHE A 605 8.41 -6.46 1.03
N GLY A 606 8.09 -7.73 0.77
CA GLY A 606 7.12 -8.49 1.56
C GLY A 606 7.49 -8.60 3.04
N LYS A 607 8.78 -8.74 3.37
CA LYS A 607 9.25 -8.70 4.77
C LYS A 607 9.05 -7.32 5.39
N LEU A 608 9.34 -6.24 4.67
CA LEU A 608 9.10 -4.88 5.15
C LEU A 608 7.62 -4.64 5.45
N ILE A 609 6.72 -5.01 4.53
CA ILE A 609 5.27 -4.88 4.75
C ILE A 609 4.82 -5.69 5.98
N VAL A 610 5.31 -6.91 6.15
CA VAL A 610 4.96 -7.74 7.31
C VAL A 610 5.51 -7.14 8.61
N SER A 611 6.71 -6.55 8.59
CA SER A 611 7.26 -5.80 9.74
C SER A 611 6.39 -4.59 10.11
N LEU A 612 5.84 -3.89 9.10
CA LEU A 612 4.93 -2.77 9.30
C LEU A 612 3.56 -3.23 9.83
N LEU A 613 3.02 -4.32 9.31
CA LEU A 613 1.74 -4.89 9.76
C LEU A 613 1.83 -5.55 11.14
N ALA A 614 3.03 -5.96 11.56
CA ALA A 614 3.32 -6.47 12.89
C ALA A 614 3.33 -5.37 13.96
N LEU A 615 3.16 -4.09 13.59
CA LEU A 615 2.92 -3.02 14.57
C LEU A 615 1.69 -3.36 15.43
N PRO A 616 1.76 -3.14 16.76
CA PRO A 616 0.64 -3.44 17.65
C PRO A 616 -0.65 -2.76 17.22
N ARG A 617 -1.79 -3.46 17.31
CA ARG A 617 -3.10 -2.83 17.13
C ARG A 617 -3.49 -1.91 18.28
N THR A 618 -2.83 -2.01 19.42
CA THR A 618 -3.01 -1.16 20.60
C THR A 618 -1.85 -1.44 21.55
N LEU A 619 -1.56 -0.53 22.49
CA LEU A 619 -0.64 -0.78 23.60
C LEU A 619 -1.40 -1.06 24.91
N LYS A 620 -2.73 -0.89 24.91
CA LYS A 620 -3.57 -1.03 26.08
C LYS A 620 -3.64 -2.49 26.54
N LYS A 621 -3.14 -2.74 27.75
CA LYS A 621 -2.98 -4.09 28.30
C LYS A 621 -4.31 -4.85 28.40
N GLU A 622 -5.41 -4.16 28.74
CA GLU A 622 -6.72 -4.79 28.93
C GLU A 622 -7.23 -5.43 27.63
N ILE A 623 -7.09 -4.71 26.50
CA ILE A 623 -7.51 -5.19 25.18
C ILE A 623 -6.63 -6.37 24.73
N ILE A 624 -5.32 -6.30 24.97
CA ILE A 624 -4.39 -7.37 24.58
C ILE A 624 -4.63 -8.62 25.42
N PHE A 625 -4.82 -8.48 26.73
CA PHE A 625 -5.05 -9.62 27.62
C PHE A 625 -6.37 -10.33 27.30
N GLU A 626 -7.42 -9.60 26.91
CA GLU A 626 -8.68 -10.19 26.43
C GLU A 626 -8.49 -11.04 25.15
N GLN A 627 -7.66 -10.58 24.21
CA GLN A 627 -7.37 -11.34 23.00
C GLN A 627 -6.55 -12.62 23.29
N VAL A 628 -5.60 -12.51 24.21
CA VAL A 628 -4.79 -13.65 24.68
C VAL A 628 -5.68 -14.68 25.39
N SER A 629 -6.58 -14.22 26.26
CA SER A 629 -7.44 -15.11 27.04
C SER A 629 -8.47 -15.86 26.19
N HIS A 630 -9.12 -15.20 25.24
CA HIS A 630 -10.04 -15.85 24.31
C HIS A 630 -9.36 -17.00 23.52
N TRP A 631 -8.11 -16.80 23.11
CA TRP A 631 -7.33 -17.86 22.46
C TRP A 631 -6.98 -19.01 23.41
N CYS A 632 -6.50 -18.71 24.63
CA CYS A 632 -6.22 -19.73 25.65
C CYS A 632 -7.47 -20.59 25.94
N MET A 633 -8.66 -19.97 26.03
CA MET A 633 -9.94 -20.63 26.27
C MET A 633 -10.43 -21.47 25.08
N LYS A 634 -10.24 -21.00 23.83
CA LYS A 634 -10.60 -21.77 22.62
C LYS A 634 -9.72 -23.02 22.46
N SER A 635 -8.45 -22.92 22.82
CA SER A 635 -7.52 -24.06 22.86
C SER A 635 -7.93 -25.09 23.92
N LEU A 636 -8.45 -24.63 25.08
CA LEU A 636 -9.00 -25.48 26.15
C LEU A 636 -10.33 -26.17 25.77
N ARG A 637 -11.25 -25.48 25.05
CA ARG A 637 -12.58 -26.03 24.69
C ARG A 637 -12.55 -27.06 23.55
N ASN A 638 -11.60 -26.96 22.62
CA ASN A 638 -11.48 -27.89 21.48
C ASN A 638 -11.03 -29.32 21.84
N GLN A 639 -10.95 -29.67 23.13
CA GLN A 639 -10.59 -31.01 23.60
C GLN A 639 -11.78 -31.83 24.13
N ASN A 640 -13.00 -31.27 24.18
CA ASN A 640 -14.20 -31.99 24.62
C ASN A 640 -15.31 -31.92 23.56
N ILE A 641 -15.45 -32.96 22.72
CA ILE A 641 -16.70 -33.54 22.15
C ILE A 641 -16.29 -34.69 21.19
N ILE A 642 -16.52 -35.94 21.59
CA ILE A 642 -16.62 -37.13 20.72
C ILE A 642 -17.84 -37.97 21.18
N TYR A 643 -18.49 -38.63 20.20
CA TYR A 643 -19.59 -39.62 20.21
C TYR A 643 -21.00 -39.03 19.96
N GLN A 644 -21.87 -39.51 19.05
CA GLN A 644 -22.15 -40.89 18.57
C GLN A 644 -22.93 -40.95 17.20
N ILE A 645 -22.99 -42.17 16.62
CA ILE A 645 -23.36 -42.72 15.27
C ILE A 645 -24.89 -42.67 14.90
N SER A 646 -25.36 -42.53 13.62
CA SER A 646 -25.82 -43.63 12.70
C SER A 646 -26.48 -43.14 11.36
N THR A 647 -26.48 -44.02 10.35
CA THR A 647 -26.82 -43.89 8.91
C THR A 647 -28.26 -44.24 8.50
N LEU A 648 -28.77 -43.71 7.35
CA LEU A 648 -29.44 -44.46 6.24
C LEU A 648 -29.89 -43.54 5.07
N HIS A 649 -30.02 -44.14 3.87
CA HIS A 649 -30.37 -43.54 2.55
C HIS A 649 -31.59 -44.32 1.98
N PRO A 650 -32.09 -44.06 0.75
CA PRO A 650 -33.00 -43.04 0.22
C PRO A 650 -34.45 -43.56 -0.09
N THR A 651 -35.47 -42.69 -0.18
CA THR A 651 -36.56 -42.74 -1.21
C THR A 651 -37.52 -41.54 -1.13
N SER A 652 -37.85 -41.04 -2.33
CA SER A 652 -38.89 -40.09 -2.81
C SER A 652 -39.97 -39.46 -1.91
N ALA A 653 -40.19 -38.16 -2.17
CA ALA A 653 -41.43 -37.35 -2.08
C ALA A 653 -41.69 -36.49 -0.82
N VAL A 654 -41.23 -35.23 -0.94
CA VAL A 654 -41.70 -33.92 -0.44
C VAL A 654 -42.55 -33.78 0.85
N PHE A 655 -42.09 -32.80 1.67
CA PHE A 655 -42.75 -31.98 2.71
C PHE A 655 -42.74 -32.43 4.18
N SER A 656 -41.73 -31.95 4.92
CA SER A 656 -41.90 -31.05 6.09
C SER A 656 -40.50 -30.54 6.53
N GLY A 657 -40.15 -29.25 6.48
CA GLY A 657 -40.95 -28.08 6.15
C GLY A 657 -40.12 -26.80 5.99
N PHE A 658 -39.35 -26.69 4.90
CA PHE A 658 -39.01 -25.40 4.30
C PHE A 658 -39.08 -25.49 2.78
N GLY A 659 -40.04 -24.76 2.20
CA GLY A 659 -40.04 -24.49 0.77
C GLY A 659 -38.86 -23.58 0.42
N LEU A 660 -38.16 -23.90 -0.66
CA LEU A 660 -37.13 -23.03 -1.24
C LEU A 660 -37.83 -21.79 -1.79
N TRP A 661 -37.96 -20.76 -0.95
CA TRP A 661 -38.55 -19.47 -1.27
C TRP A 661 -38.13 -18.45 -0.20
N PRO A 662 -37.87 -17.17 -0.55
CA PRO A 662 -37.76 -16.58 -1.89
C PRO A 662 -36.41 -16.89 -2.55
N GLY A 663 -36.32 -16.73 -3.87
CA GLY A 663 -35.07 -16.95 -4.63
C GLY A 663 -34.90 -16.00 -5.81
N LEU A 664 -33.65 -15.78 -6.22
CA LEU A 664 -33.23 -14.89 -7.30
C LEU A 664 -32.91 -15.70 -8.56
N VAL A 665 -33.52 -15.35 -9.69
CA VAL A 665 -33.22 -15.97 -10.99
C VAL A 665 -31.87 -15.44 -11.51
N GLN A 666 -30.95 -16.35 -11.83
CA GLN A 666 -29.61 -16.04 -12.34
C GLN A 666 -29.54 -16.25 -13.86
N SER A 667 -28.77 -15.39 -14.55
CA SER A 667 -28.50 -15.52 -15.98
C SER A 667 -27.63 -16.73 -16.30
N TRP A 668 -27.80 -17.30 -17.50
CA TRP A 668 -27.01 -18.43 -17.96
C TRP A 668 -25.80 -17.96 -18.77
N ASP A 669 -24.59 -18.24 -18.28
CA ASP A 669 -23.36 -18.05 -19.05
C ASP A 669 -23.10 -19.28 -19.92
N SER A 670 -23.64 -19.30 -21.15
CA SER A 670 -23.02 -19.88 -22.36
C SER A 670 -24.02 -20.07 -23.50
N LYS A 671 -23.50 -19.99 -24.74
CA LYS A 671 -24.21 -20.10 -26.02
C LYS A 671 -24.94 -21.45 -26.20
N ARG A 672 -26.20 -21.53 -25.74
CA ARG A 672 -27.34 -22.29 -26.33
C ARG A 672 -28.62 -22.02 -25.50
N PRO A 673 -29.78 -21.73 -26.12
CA PRO A 673 -31.03 -21.62 -25.37
C PRO A 673 -31.55 -23.03 -25.06
N CYS A 674 -31.52 -23.44 -23.80
CA CYS A 674 -32.31 -24.58 -23.35
C CYS A 674 -33.68 -24.06 -22.93
N GLY A 675 -34.73 -24.63 -23.50
CA GLY A 675 -36.12 -24.23 -23.29
C GLY A 675 -36.50 -24.24 -21.82
N SER A 676 -37.29 -23.23 -21.46
CA SER A 676 -38.06 -23.06 -20.22
C SER A 676 -37.38 -23.22 -18.85
N MET A 677 -36.16 -23.73 -18.68
CA MET A 677 -35.51 -23.81 -17.36
C MET A 677 -34.78 -22.51 -16.95
N ARG A 678 -34.71 -22.23 -15.65
CA ARG A 678 -34.06 -21.07 -15.01
C ARG A 678 -33.24 -21.52 -13.79
N LYS A 679 -32.03 -20.97 -13.64
CA LYS A 679 -31.23 -21.13 -12.41
C LYS A 679 -31.74 -20.16 -11.35
N VAL A 680 -32.03 -20.65 -10.16
CA VAL A 680 -32.54 -19.86 -9.03
C VAL A 680 -31.68 -20.11 -7.80
N ILE A 681 -31.23 -19.03 -7.16
CA ILE A 681 -30.51 -19.06 -5.87
C ILE A 681 -31.48 -18.63 -4.78
N PHE A 682 -31.67 -19.47 -3.76
CA PHE A 682 -32.62 -19.19 -2.69
C PHE A 682 -32.00 -18.41 -1.53
N PHE A 683 -32.70 -17.40 -1.01
CA PHE A 683 -32.20 -16.50 0.03
C PHE A 683 -31.95 -17.20 1.38
N GLY A 684 -32.74 -18.23 1.72
CA GLY A 684 -32.66 -18.86 3.04
C GLY A 684 -31.48 -19.82 3.25
N ASN A 685 -30.91 -20.36 2.18
CA ASN A 685 -29.83 -21.35 2.28
C ASN A 685 -28.75 -21.20 1.20
N ARG A 686 -28.89 -20.22 0.29
CA ARG A 686 -27.99 -19.97 -0.86
C ARG A 686 -27.81 -21.18 -1.78
N LEU A 687 -28.74 -22.14 -1.74
CA LEU A 687 -28.72 -23.28 -2.65
C LEU A 687 -29.19 -22.85 -4.03
N LEU A 688 -28.48 -23.37 -5.04
CA LEU A 688 -28.71 -23.12 -6.45
C LEU A 688 -29.54 -24.28 -7.01
N SER A 689 -30.64 -23.99 -7.71
CA SER A 689 -31.54 -25.00 -8.27
C SER A 689 -31.99 -24.60 -9.67
N GLU A 690 -32.34 -25.59 -10.49
CA GLU A 690 -32.85 -25.37 -11.84
C GLU A 690 -34.36 -25.64 -11.85
N ILE A 691 -35.15 -24.64 -12.26
CA ILE A 691 -36.61 -24.62 -12.12
C ILE A 691 -37.23 -24.24 -13.47
N GLN A 692 -38.34 -24.90 -13.85
CA GLN A 692 -39.10 -24.50 -15.04
C GLN A 692 -39.66 -23.09 -14.85
N ALA A 693 -39.59 -22.27 -15.88
CA ALA A 693 -40.03 -20.88 -15.88
C ALA A 693 -41.53 -20.78 -15.60
N ASP A 694 -42.30 -21.78 -16.03
CA ASP A 694 -43.75 -21.88 -15.80
C ASP A 694 -44.09 -22.18 -14.32
N ASP A 695 -43.15 -22.76 -13.57
CA ASP A 695 -43.28 -23.03 -12.12
C ASP A 695 -42.83 -21.84 -11.26
N LEU A 696 -42.27 -20.78 -11.85
CA LEU A 696 -41.84 -19.59 -11.12
C LEU A 696 -43.00 -18.62 -10.90
N LEU A 697 -43.32 -18.37 -9.64
CA LEU A 697 -44.27 -17.33 -9.26
C LEU A 697 -43.57 -15.96 -9.20
N PRO A 698 -44.16 -14.90 -9.76
CA PRO A 698 -43.60 -13.57 -9.69
C PRO A 698 -43.66 -13.04 -8.26
N PHE A 699 -42.69 -12.19 -7.89
CA PHE A 699 -42.52 -11.73 -6.50
C PHE A 699 -43.74 -10.99 -5.92
N PHE A 700 -44.59 -10.39 -6.77
CA PHE A 700 -45.85 -9.77 -6.32
C PHE A 700 -46.87 -10.77 -5.75
N SER A 701 -46.65 -12.08 -5.97
CA SER A 701 -47.40 -13.15 -5.31
C SER A 701 -46.89 -13.45 -3.90
N PHE A 702 -46.09 -12.56 -3.29
CA PHE A 702 -45.48 -12.70 -1.97
C PHE A 702 -46.46 -13.19 -0.90
N ALA A 703 -47.65 -12.59 -0.81
CA ALA A 703 -48.67 -12.96 0.17
C ALA A 703 -49.17 -14.42 0.02
N LYS A 704 -49.11 -14.99 -1.19
CA LYS A 704 -49.54 -16.39 -1.44
C LYS A 704 -48.49 -17.42 -1.03
N CYS A 705 -47.22 -17.02 -0.96
CA CYS A 705 -46.09 -17.91 -0.68
C CYS A 705 -45.49 -17.73 0.71
N PHE A 706 -45.86 -16.65 1.41
CA PHE A 706 -45.39 -16.37 2.76
C PHE A 706 -46.01 -17.33 3.80
N CYS A 707 -45.16 -17.97 4.60
CA CYS A 707 -45.57 -18.84 5.70
C CYS A 707 -45.37 -18.16 7.04
N SER A 708 -46.46 -17.72 7.67
CA SER A 708 -46.44 -17.05 8.98
C SER A 708 -45.85 -17.92 10.09
N ASN A 709 -46.17 -19.22 10.10
CA ASN A 709 -45.65 -20.18 11.08
C ASN A 709 -44.12 -20.32 11.00
N SER A 710 -43.58 -20.45 9.78
CA SER A 710 -42.12 -20.55 9.56
C SER A 710 -41.42 -19.22 9.84
N PHE A 711 -42.05 -18.09 9.53
CA PHE A 711 -41.51 -16.77 9.85
C PHE A 711 -41.38 -16.54 11.37
N ALA A 712 -42.34 -17.02 12.17
CA ALA A 712 -42.30 -16.88 13.62
C ALA A 712 -41.30 -17.83 14.29
N THR A 713 -41.11 -19.04 13.76
CA THR A 713 -40.36 -20.11 14.45
C THR A 713 -38.93 -20.32 13.92
N VAL A 714 -38.56 -19.72 12.79
CA VAL A 714 -37.36 -20.13 12.03
C VAL A 714 -36.58 -18.91 11.59
N MET A 715 -35.48 -18.63 12.30
CA MET A 715 -34.65 -17.46 12.04
C MET A 715 -34.11 -17.41 10.61
N ALA A 716 -33.68 -18.54 10.05
CA ALA A 716 -33.19 -18.59 8.67
C ALA A 716 -34.26 -18.20 7.63
N TYR A 717 -35.53 -18.54 7.87
CA TYR A 717 -36.64 -18.11 7.01
C TYR A 717 -36.94 -16.63 7.22
N LYS A 718 -36.94 -16.14 8.46
CA LYS A 718 -37.11 -14.72 8.78
C LYS A 718 -36.03 -13.84 8.12
N ASP A 719 -34.78 -14.29 8.17
CA ASP A 719 -33.64 -13.64 7.50
C ASP A 719 -33.76 -13.71 5.97
N ALA A 720 -34.19 -14.85 5.42
CA ALA A 720 -34.42 -15.00 3.98
C ALA A 720 -35.46 -13.98 3.47
N ILE A 721 -36.55 -13.81 4.22
CA ILE A 721 -37.60 -12.83 3.90
C ILE A 721 -37.05 -11.40 3.99
N PHE A 722 -36.35 -11.07 5.08
CA PHE A 722 -35.73 -9.76 5.25
C PHE A 722 -34.81 -9.40 4.08
N TYR A 723 -33.85 -10.27 3.74
CA TYR A 723 -32.92 -10.01 2.64
C TYR A 723 -33.63 -9.94 1.28
N SER A 724 -34.67 -10.74 1.04
CA SER A 724 -35.42 -10.68 -0.21
C SER A 724 -36.21 -9.39 -0.41
N LEU A 725 -36.82 -8.86 0.67
CA LEU A 725 -37.53 -7.59 0.65
C LEU A 725 -36.54 -6.42 0.54
N GLN A 726 -35.35 -6.54 1.14
CA GLN A 726 -34.28 -5.54 1.05
C GLN A 726 -33.71 -5.41 -0.36
N VAL A 727 -33.45 -6.54 -1.03
CA VAL A 727 -33.01 -6.54 -2.44
C VAL A 727 -34.06 -5.87 -3.34
N ARG A 728 -35.35 -6.02 -3.04
CA ARG A 728 -36.42 -5.34 -3.80
C ARG A 728 -36.57 -3.86 -3.43
N GLN A 729 -36.35 -3.47 -2.18
CA GLN A 729 -36.29 -2.07 -1.73
C GLN A 729 -35.15 -1.32 -2.44
N ILE A 730 -33.97 -1.93 -2.55
CA ILE A 730 -32.81 -1.36 -3.27
C ILE A 730 -33.11 -1.18 -4.76
N LEU A 731 -33.91 -2.07 -5.37
CA LEU A 731 -34.33 -1.93 -6.78
C LEU A 731 -35.43 -0.86 -7.00
N LEU A 732 -36.14 -0.43 -5.96
CA LEU A 732 -37.20 0.59 -6.02
C LEU A 732 -36.81 1.94 -5.40
N LEU A 733 -35.68 2.01 -4.69
CA LEU A 733 -35.10 3.24 -4.12
C LEU A 733 -34.57 4.23 -5.16
N VAL A 734 -34.70 3.91 -6.46
CA VAL A 734 -34.51 4.86 -7.57
C VAL A 734 -35.75 5.76 -7.77
N LEU A 735 -36.87 5.55 -7.04
CA LEU A 735 -38.12 6.33 -7.28
C LEU A 735 -38.92 6.78 -6.03
N CYS A 736 -38.36 6.90 -4.82
CA CYS A 736 -39.17 7.43 -3.70
C CYS A 736 -38.39 8.23 -2.64
N SER A 737 -38.82 9.47 -2.39
CA SER A 737 -38.24 10.44 -1.45
C SER A 737 -38.72 10.30 0.01
N SER A 738 -39.58 9.33 0.33
CA SER A 738 -40.09 9.13 1.70
C SER A 738 -39.29 8.10 2.54
N CYS A 739 -38.38 7.34 1.94
CA CYS A 739 -37.50 6.40 2.68
C CYS A 739 -36.17 7.04 3.13
N ALA A 740 -35.84 8.25 2.67
CA ALA A 740 -34.60 8.95 3.03
C ALA A 740 -34.60 9.52 4.47
N ASN A 741 -35.74 9.46 5.17
CA ASN A 741 -35.91 10.02 6.52
C ASN A 741 -35.99 8.98 7.65
N MET A 742 -35.72 7.69 7.42
CA MET A 742 -35.51 6.75 8.53
C MET A 742 -34.05 6.82 9.01
N GLN A 743 -33.87 7.34 10.22
CA GLN A 743 -32.57 7.43 10.89
C GLN A 743 -32.03 6.02 11.21
N PHE A 744 -30.70 5.85 11.17
CA PHE A 744 -29.97 4.60 11.43
C PHE A 744 -29.99 4.19 12.93
N THR A 745 -31.17 4.09 13.54
CA THR A 745 -31.33 3.70 14.94
C THR A 745 -32.37 2.60 15.18
N ASP A 746 -33.11 2.14 14.18
CA ASP A 746 -34.17 1.16 14.39
C ASP A 746 -33.69 -0.30 14.25
N SER A 747 -34.17 -1.15 15.15
CA SER A 747 -33.81 -2.58 15.18
C SER A 747 -34.24 -3.31 13.90
N LYS A 748 -33.50 -4.36 13.50
CA LYS A 748 -33.77 -5.20 12.32
C LYS A 748 -35.23 -5.68 12.25
N ASP A 749 -35.86 -5.91 13.39
CA ASP A 749 -37.23 -6.38 13.49
C ASP A 749 -38.28 -5.31 13.18
N GLU A 750 -38.03 -4.04 13.53
CA GLU A 750 -38.93 -2.91 13.25
C GLU A 750 -38.96 -2.62 11.75
N LEU A 751 -37.77 -2.59 11.12
CA LEU A 751 -37.63 -2.42 9.68
C LEU A 751 -38.27 -3.57 8.90
N LEU A 752 -38.06 -4.82 9.35
CA LEU A 752 -38.69 -6.00 8.74
C LEU A 752 -40.22 -5.95 8.83
N ARG A 753 -40.79 -5.46 9.93
CA ARG A 753 -42.24 -5.30 10.10
C ARG A 753 -42.82 -4.32 9.06
N VAL A 754 -42.20 -3.14 8.88
CA VAL A 754 -42.63 -2.14 7.89
C VAL A 754 -42.57 -2.71 6.47
N MET A 755 -41.49 -3.44 6.15
CA MET A 755 -41.30 -4.06 4.83
C MET A 755 -42.33 -5.17 4.56
N LEU A 756 -42.76 -5.89 5.59
CA LEU A 756 -43.81 -6.90 5.48
C LEU A 756 -45.19 -6.30 5.25
N ASP A 757 -45.56 -5.24 5.98
CA ASP A 757 -46.82 -4.53 5.75
C ASP A 757 -46.92 -4.02 4.31
N TRP A 758 -45.82 -3.48 3.76
CA TRP A 758 -45.73 -3.10 2.36
C TRP A 758 -45.88 -4.28 1.40
N ALA A 759 -45.22 -5.41 1.68
CA ALA A 759 -45.25 -6.60 0.83
C ALA A 759 -46.61 -7.34 0.84
N PHE A 760 -47.34 -7.31 1.96
CA PHE A 760 -48.70 -7.85 2.05
C PHE A 760 -49.74 -6.92 1.40
N GLY A 761 -49.46 -5.61 1.32
CA GLY A 761 -50.28 -4.61 0.64
C GLY A 761 -50.30 -4.70 -0.90
N GLY A 762 -49.75 -5.77 -1.50
CA GLY A 762 -49.90 -6.05 -2.93
C GLY A 762 -48.94 -5.32 -3.88
N PHE A 763 -47.93 -4.61 -3.35
CA PHE A 763 -47.00 -3.80 -4.14
C PHE A 763 -47.70 -2.83 -5.12
N GLU A 764 -48.80 -2.21 -4.72
CA GLU A 764 -49.56 -1.31 -5.59
C GLU A 764 -48.70 -0.11 -6.03
N PRO A 765 -48.61 0.20 -7.35
CA PRO A 765 -48.04 1.46 -7.80
C PRO A 765 -49.03 2.59 -7.54
N LEU A 766 -48.55 3.74 -7.03
CA LEU A 766 -49.36 4.95 -6.74
C LEU A 766 -49.82 5.68 -8.02
N GLY A 767 -50.49 4.96 -8.92
CA GLY A 767 -51.31 5.52 -9.99
C GLY A 767 -50.59 6.32 -11.08
N PRO A 768 -51.36 6.93 -12.00
CA PRO A 768 -50.86 7.64 -13.19
C PRO A 768 -50.08 8.93 -12.90
N GLU A 769 -50.04 9.38 -11.65
CA GLU A 769 -49.28 10.58 -11.23
C GLU A 769 -47.80 10.29 -10.98
N GLY A 770 -47.41 9.02 -10.80
CA GLY A 770 -46.01 8.59 -10.67
C GLY A 770 -45.19 8.61 -11.97
N LEU A 771 -45.77 9.07 -13.09
CA LEU A 771 -45.11 9.19 -14.39
C LEU A 771 -45.23 10.61 -15.00
N GLN A 772 -45.59 11.63 -14.20
CA GLN A 772 -45.55 13.01 -14.66
C GLN A 772 -44.29 13.74 -14.16
N PRO A 773 -43.59 14.51 -15.03
CA PRO A 773 -42.52 15.38 -14.58
C PRO A 773 -43.14 16.56 -13.80
N GLN A 774 -42.92 16.61 -12.49
CA GLN A 774 -43.28 17.80 -11.71
C GLN A 774 -42.25 18.91 -11.93
N SER A 775 -42.67 19.84 -12.79
CA SER A 775 -42.45 21.29 -12.78
C SER A 775 -41.29 21.86 -11.93
N VAL A 776 -40.33 22.44 -12.65
CA VAL A 776 -39.69 23.73 -12.36
C VAL A 776 -39.26 23.94 -10.90
N CYS A 777 -38.04 23.53 -10.58
CA CYS A 777 -37.28 24.10 -9.47
C CYS A 777 -37.00 25.59 -9.76
N ASN A 778 -37.95 26.44 -9.39
CA ASN A 778 -37.68 27.86 -9.21
C ASN A 778 -36.75 28.04 -8.00
N GLY A 779 -35.51 28.43 -8.27
CA GLY A 779 -34.66 29.12 -7.31
C GLY A 779 -33.54 28.30 -6.69
N MET A 780 -32.56 27.83 -7.48
CA MET A 780 -31.22 27.57 -6.95
C MET A 780 -30.35 28.82 -7.09
N GLN A 781 -30.38 29.67 -6.07
CA GLN A 781 -29.28 30.57 -5.75
C GLN A 781 -28.37 29.86 -4.73
N GLN A 782 -27.58 28.88 -5.18
CA GLN A 782 -26.45 28.36 -4.42
C GLN A 782 -25.22 28.35 -5.32
N ALA A 783 -24.07 28.77 -4.77
CA ALA A 783 -22.85 28.97 -5.53
C ALA A 783 -22.33 27.65 -6.14
N PRO A 784 -21.74 27.66 -7.36
CA PRO A 784 -21.19 26.49 -8.06
C PRO A 784 -20.03 25.76 -7.34
N GLU A 785 -19.73 26.13 -6.09
CA GLU A 785 -18.64 25.56 -5.29
C GLU A 785 -19.07 24.34 -4.45
N GLY A 786 -20.37 24.06 -4.33
CA GLY A 786 -20.90 23.00 -3.47
C GLY A 786 -20.96 21.60 -4.09
N PHE A 787 -20.82 21.46 -5.41
CA PHE A 787 -21.02 20.21 -6.14
C PHE A 787 -20.03 20.05 -7.30
N CYS A 788 -19.85 18.82 -7.79
CA CYS A 788 -18.94 18.53 -8.89
C CYS A 788 -19.52 19.09 -10.19
N LEU A 789 -18.79 19.99 -10.86
CA LEU A 789 -19.23 20.61 -12.12
C LEU A 789 -19.41 19.57 -13.25
N SER A 790 -18.67 18.46 -13.20
CA SER A 790 -18.71 17.43 -14.24
C SER A 790 -19.83 16.41 -14.05
N CYS A 791 -20.20 16.03 -12.82
CA CYS A 791 -21.16 14.94 -12.56
C CYS A 791 -22.23 15.26 -11.49
N GLY A 792 -22.20 16.45 -10.88
CA GLY A 792 -23.14 16.86 -9.83
C GLY A 792 -22.91 16.24 -8.45
N SER A 793 -21.95 15.31 -8.29
CA SER A 793 -21.76 14.60 -7.02
C SER A 793 -21.14 15.47 -5.91
N THR A 794 -21.38 15.05 -4.67
CA THR A 794 -20.70 15.51 -3.45
C THR A 794 -20.08 14.33 -2.70
N PRO A 795 -18.93 14.48 -2.01
CA PRO A 795 -18.17 15.71 -1.79
C PRO A 795 -17.28 16.10 -2.97
N VAL A 796 -16.86 17.38 -2.99
CA VAL A 796 -15.93 17.94 -3.97
C VAL A 796 -14.60 18.30 -3.33
N GLU A 797 -13.51 17.87 -3.96
CA GLU A 797 -12.18 17.99 -3.39
C GLU A 797 -11.36 19.05 -4.13
N ILE A 798 -11.45 19.09 -5.46
CA ILE A 798 -10.47 19.79 -6.31
C ILE A 798 -11.14 20.92 -7.09
N ILE A 799 -10.40 21.98 -7.38
CA ILE A 799 -10.88 23.09 -8.18
C ILE A 799 -10.88 22.68 -9.66
N HIS A 800 -11.99 22.92 -10.38
CA HIS A 800 -12.02 22.68 -11.82
C HIS A 800 -11.03 23.64 -12.52
N PRO A 801 -10.07 23.16 -13.33
CA PRO A 801 -8.98 24.00 -13.83
C PRO A 801 -9.42 25.05 -14.87
N LEU A 802 -10.44 24.74 -15.68
CA LEU A 802 -10.92 25.61 -16.77
C LEU A 802 -12.05 26.57 -16.37
N PHE A 803 -13.04 26.09 -15.62
CA PHE A 803 -14.27 26.83 -15.28
C PHE A 803 -14.41 27.04 -13.76
N GLU A 804 -15.17 28.07 -13.37
CA GLU A 804 -15.56 28.33 -11.98
C GLU A 804 -16.44 27.17 -11.48
N GLY A 805 -15.98 26.50 -10.41
CA GLY A 805 -16.57 25.25 -9.91
C GLY A 805 -15.50 24.27 -9.38
N ARG A 806 -15.96 23.09 -8.94
CA ARG A 806 -15.12 22.03 -8.35
C ARG A 806 -15.30 20.67 -9.03
N LEU A 807 -14.41 19.74 -8.77
CA LEU A 807 -14.40 18.35 -9.23
C LEU A 807 -14.36 17.40 -8.02
N CYS A 808 -15.10 16.30 -8.10
CA CYS A 808 -14.89 15.15 -7.22
C CYS A 808 -13.65 14.35 -7.67
N SER A 809 -13.18 13.43 -6.83
CA SER A 809 -11.94 12.67 -7.09
C SER A 809 -12.02 11.85 -8.38
N ASN A 810 -13.17 11.22 -8.66
CA ASN A 810 -13.37 10.44 -9.89
C ASN A 810 -13.29 11.31 -11.14
N CYS A 811 -13.94 12.48 -11.14
CA CYS A 811 -13.89 13.39 -12.27
C CYS A 811 -12.50 14.01 -12.45
N LYS A 812 -11.70 14.18 -11.39
CA LYS A 812 -10.28 14.56 -11.51
C LYS A 812 -9.47 13.50 -12.27
N TYR A 813 -9.63 12.22 -11.95
CA TYR A 813 -8.95 11.14 -12.66
C TYR A 813 -9.36 11.13 -14.14
N ASN A 814 -10.68 11.14 -14.41
CA ASN A 814 -11.18 11.19 -15.78
C ASN A 814 -10.64 12.40 -16.56
N PHE A 815 -10.60 13.58 -15.92
CA PHE A 815 -10.07 14.80 -16.53
C PHE A 815 -8.58 14.68 -16.90
N THR A 816 -7.79 14.04 -16.01
CA THR A 816 -6.36 13.79 -16.25
C THR A 816 -6.13 12.87 -17.46
N GLU A 817 -7.05 11.93 -17.70
CA GLU A 817 -6.92 10.93 -18.74
C GLU A 817 -7.37 11.38 -20.13
N THR A 818 -8.34 12.30 -20.19
CA THR A 818 -9.13 12.55 -21.41
C THR A 818 -8.96 13.95 -21.99
N LEU A 819 -8.54 14.95 -21.20
CA LEU A 819 -8.47 16.34 -21.68
C LEU A 819 -7.63 16.53 -22.96
N TYR A 820 -6.50 15.83 -23.05
CA TYR A 820 -5.59 15.91 -24.19
C TYR A 820 -5.75 14.74 -25.18
N ARG A 821 -6.95 14.14 -25.23
CA ARG A 821 -7.29 13.16 -26.27
C ARG A 821 -7.98 13.85 -27.43
N TYR A 822 -7.56 13.49 -28.63
CA TYR A 822 -8.05 14.05 -29.86
C TYR A 822 -8.41 12.92 -30.82
N ASP A 823 -9.49 13.11 -31.56
CA ASP A 823 -9.92 12.21 -32.62
C ASP A 823 -9.19 12.55 -33.95
N GLU A 824 -9.48 11.79 -35.00
CA GLU A 824 -8.84 11.94 -36.31
C GLU A 824 -9.20 13.26 -37.02
N ASP A 825 -10.32 13.86 -36.63
CA ASP A 825 -10.73 15.21 -37.07
C ASP A 825 -9.92 16.33 -36.38
N GLY A 826 -9.05 15.98 -35.44
CA GLY A 826 -8.21 16.91 -34.71
C GLY A 826 -8.89 17.61 -33.52
N TYR A 827 -10.16 17.35 -33.24
CA TYR A 827 -10.89 17.88 -32.08
C TYR A 827 -10.78 16.97 -30.87
N GLN A 828 -11.07 17.51 -29.69
CA GLN A 828 -11.11 16.74 -28.45
C GLN A 828 -12.19 15.66 -28.51
N SER A 829 -11.80 14.42 -28.21
CA SER A 829 -12.70 13.25 -28.22
C SER A 829 -13.83 13.34 -27.19
N TYR A 830 -13.68 14.19 -26.17
CA TYR A 830 -14.61 14.32 -25.06
C TYR A 830 -14.86 15.80 -24.74
N CYS A 831 -15.99 16.08 -24.09
CA CYS A 831 -16.34 17.42 -23.67
C CYS A 831 -15.27 18.06 -22.78
N THR A 832 -14.93 19.33 -23.06
CA THR A 832 -13.98 20.14 -22.30
C THR A 832 -14.36 20.35 -20.82
N VAL A 833 -15.65 20.21 -20.46
CA VAL A 833 -16.17 20.44 -19.10
C VAL A 833 -16.22 19.16 -18.28
N CYS A 834 -16.95 18.15 -18.76
CA CYS A 834 -17.15 16.92 -17.99
C CYS A 834 -16.19 15.79 -18.37
N CYS A 835 -15.40 15.96 -19.44
CA CYS A 835 -14.54 14.91 -19.97
C CYS A 835 -15.32 13.63 -20.33
N SER A 836 -16.57 13.81 -20.77
CA SER A 836 -17.51 12.77 -21.17
C SER A 836 -18.41 13.31 -22.30
N GLY A 837 -19.57 12.70 -22.50
CA GLY A 837 -20.57 13.09 -23.48
C GLY A 837 -20.47 12.25 -24.77
N MET A 838 -21.62 11.76 -25.23
CA MET A 838 -21.73 10.98 -26.47
C MET A 838 -21.93 11.87 -27.70
N GLU A 839 -22.60 13.01 -27.53
CA GLU A 839 -22.81 14.00 -28.58
C GLU A 839 -22.22 15.34 -28.12
N VAL A 840 -21.37 15.93 -28.97
CA VAL A 840 -20.65 17.17 -28.69
C VAL A 840 -20.78 18.15 -29.85
N ILE A 841 -20.72 19.45 -29.55
CA ILE A 841 -20.56 20.51 -30.53
C ILE A 841 -19.10 20.99 -30.54
N LEU A 842 -18.56 21.18 -31.74
CA LEU A 842 -17.17 21.57 -31.96
C LEU A 842 -17.04 23.10 -32.02
N CYS A 843 -15.95 23.63 -31.48
CA CYS A 843 -15.64 25.05 -31.58
C CYS A 843 -15.17 25.42 -33.00
N GLY A 844 -15.91 26.27 -33.71
CA GLY A 844 -15.54 26.78 -35.04
C GLY A 844 -14.52 27.91 -35.06
N HIS A 845 -13.91 28.26 -33.92
CA HIS A 845 -12.83 29.25 -33.86
C HIS A 845 -11.50 28.63 -34.30
N ASP A 846 -10.79 29.30 -35.22
CA ASP A 846 -9.48 28.88 -35.74
C ASP A 846 -8.50 28.46 -34.62
N ASN A 847 -7.78 27.35 -34.86
CA ASN A 847 -6.82 26.74 -33.94
C ASN A 847 -7.41 26.26 -32.59
N CYS A 848 -8.73 26.31 -32.38
CA CYS A 848 -9.37 25.73 -31.20
C CYS A 848 -9.87 24.32 -31.51
N CYS A 849 -9.43 23.34 -30.71
CA CYS A 849 -9.80 21.94 -30.89
C CYS A 849 -10.78 21.45 -29.81
N ARG A 850 -11.56 22.35 -29.20
CA ARG A 850 -12.41 22.04 -28.02
C ARG A 850 -13.82 21.66 -28.41
N SER A 851 -14.46 20.82 -27.59
CA SER A 851 -15.82 20.31 -27.81
C SER A 851 -16.66 20.34 -26.52
N TYR A 852 -17.98 20.50 -26.65
CA TYR A 852 -18.91 20.63 -25.51
C TYR A 852 -20.13 19.72 -25.68
N CYS A 853 -20.47 18.92 -24.67
CA CYS A 853 -21.59 17.98 -24.78
C CYS A 853 -22.96 18.64 -24.55
N VAL A 854 -24.00 17.96 -25.03
CA VAL A 854 -25.42 18.30 -24.82
C VAL A 854 -25.69 18.59 -23.34
N ASP A 855 -25.36 17.63 -22.47
CA ASP A 855 -25.68 17.71 -21.05
C ASP A 855 -25.06 18.93 -20.36
N CYS A 856 -23.77 19.20 -20.60
CA CYS A 856 -23.11 20.35 -19.99
C CYS A 856 -23.68 21.67 -20.47
N LEU A 857 -24.04 21.78 -21.75
CA LEU A 857 -24.64 23.00 -22.29
C LEU A 857 -26.04 23.21 -21.73
N ASP A 858 -26.88 22.18 -21.76
CA ASP A 858 -28.26 22.31 -21.34
C ASP A 858 -28.42 22.45 -19.83
N ILE A 859 -27.53 21.87 -19.03
CA ILE A 859 -27.54 22.00 -17.57
C ILE A 859 -26.89 23.30 -17.10
N LEU A 860 -25.69 23.64 -17.62
CA LEU A 860 -24.88 24.75 -17.07
C LEU A 860 -25.09 26.08 -17.80
N VAL A 861 -25.64 26.07 -19.02
CA VAL A 861 -25.98 27.30 -19.76
C VAL A 861 -27.49 27.51 -19.74
N GLY A 862 -28.25 26.46 -20.03
CA GLY A 862 -29.70 26.43 -19.90
C GLY A 862 -30.35 25.50 -20.92
N GLU A 863 -31.52 24.99 -20.61
CA GLU A 863 -32.21 23.97 -21.42
C GLU A 863 -32.36 24.39 -22.90
N GLY A 864 -32.12 23.44 -23.81
CA GLY A 864 -32.16 23.64 -25.27
C GLY A 864 -31.04 24.53 -25.82
N THR A 865 -29.95 24.75 -25.08
CA THR A 865 -28.79 25.48 -25.57
C THR A 865 -28.08 24.72 -26.67
N PHE A 866 -27.91 23.40 -26.52
CA PHE A 866 -27.24 22.57 -27.51
C PHE A 866 -27.89 22.69 -28.90
N ASP A 867 -29.21 22.51 -28.98
CA ASP A 867 -29.97 22.61 -30.23
C ASP A 867 -29.90 23.99 -30.87
N ARG A 868 -29.88 25.06 -30.05
CA ARG A 868 -29.67 26.42 -30.56
C ARG A 868 -28.28 26.57 -31.17
N LEU A 869 -27.25 26.11 -30.47
CA LEU A 869 -25.85 26.26 -30.91
C LEU A 869 -25.52 25.38 -32.12
N LYS A 870 -26.17 24.21 -32.27
CA LYS A 870 -26.02 23.32 -33.43
C LYS A 870 -26.34 24.01 -34.77
N ASN A 871 -27.18 25.05 -34.74
CA ASN A 871 -27.56 25.85 -35.91
C ASN A 871 -26.69 27.11 -36.09
N VAL A 872 -25.67 27.31 -35.25
CA VAL A 872 -24.74 28.44 -35.31
C VAL A 872 -23.41 27.94 -35.87
N ASP A 873 -23.06 28.41 -37.07
CA ASP A 873 -21.80 28.08 -37.74
C ASP A 873 -21.13 29.36 -38.29
N PRO A 874 -19.92 29.73 -37.82
CA PRO A 874 -19.11 29.06 -36.81
C PRO A 874 -19.52 29.43 -35.37
N TRP A 875 -19.71 28.42 -34.51
CA TRP A 875 -19.89 28.65 -33.07
C TRP A 875 -18.53 28.82 -32.36
N THR A 876 -18.36 29.90 -31.60
CA THR A 876 -17.17 30.13 -30.77
C THR A 876 -17.42 29.68 -29.33
N CYS A 877 -16.57 28.80 -28.80
CA CYS A 877 -16.77 28.26 -27.46
C CYS A 877 -16.46 29.26 -26.33
N TYR A 878 -16.95 28.95 -25.12
CA TYR A 878 -16.82 29.84 -23.95
C TYR A 878 -15.39 30.15 -23.51
N LEU A 879 -14.40 29.29 -23.81
CA LEU A 879 -12.99 29.59 -23.55
C LEU A 879 -12.37 30.53 -24.59
N CYS A 880 -12.93 30.59 -25.81
CA CYS A 880 -12.51 31.48 -26.88
C CYS A 880 -13.21 32.84 -26.83
N ALA A 881 -14.47 32.87 -26.37
CA ALA A 881 -15.28 34.08 -26.19
C ALA A 881 -15.84 34.15 -24.75
N PRO A 882 -15.03 34.48 -23.73
CA PRO A 882 -15.47 34.51 -22.32
C PRO A 882 -16.66 35.45 -22.06
N GLU A 883 -16.81 36.52 -22.86
CA GLU A 883 -17.94 37.45 -22.83
C GLU A 883 -19.29 36.80 -23.16
N SER A 884 -19.28 35.65 -23.85
CA SER A 884 -20.48 34.86 -24.16
C SER A 884 -20.88 33.88 -23.05
N SER A 885 -20.14 33.85 -21.93
CA SER A 885 -20.36 32.89 -20.84
C SER A 885 -21.68 33.10 -20.08
N SER A 886 -22.25 31.99 -19.60
CA SER A 886 -23.40 32.02 -18.70
C SER A 886 -22.97 32.29 -17.27
N ARG A 887 -23.92 32.60 -16.37
CA ARG A 887 -23.61 32.75 -14.93
C ARG A 887 -23.04 31.46 -14.30
N ALA A 888 -23.37 30.28 -14.82
CA ALA A 888 -22.98 29.00 -14.22
C ALA A 888 -21.81 28.30 -14.93
N LEU A 889 -21.63 28.50 -16.24
CA LEU A 889 -20.47 28.03 -16.99
C LEU A 889 -19.53 29.19 -17.31
N LYS A 890 -18.74 29.59 -16.31
CA LYS A 890 -17.85 30.75 -16.39
C LYS A 890 -16.38 30.33 -16.44
N PRO A 891 -15.63 30.67 -17.50
CA PRO A 891 -14.18 30.46 -17.53
C PRO A 891 -13.47 31.17 -16.39
N ARG A 892 -12.42 30.55 -15.84
CA ARG A 892 -11.57 31.21 -14.83
C ARG A 892 -10.59 32.18 -15.49
N ASN A 893 -10.35 33.35 -14.90
CA ASN A 893 -9.39 34.32 -15.47
C ASN A 893 -7.95 33.76 -15.58
N ASP A 894 -7.58 32.83 -14.72
CA ASP A 894 -6.25 32.21 -14.62
C ASP A 894 -6.22 30.76 -15.16
N TRP A 895 -7.23 30.33 -15.91
CA TRP A 895 -7.36 28.95 -16.41
C TRP A 895 -6.11 28.48 -17.16
N ARG A 896 -5.46 29.38 -17.92
CA ARG A 896 -4.28 29.12 -18.76
C ARG A 896 -3.06 28.65 -17.97
N ILE A 897 -2.97 29.06 -16.69
CA ILE A 897 -1.90 28.64 -15.77
C ILE A 897 -2.37 27.42 -15.00
N ARG A 898 -3.58 27.45 -14.44
CA ARG A 898 -4.13 26.36 -13.61
C ARG A 898 -4.18 25.03 -14.32
N VAL A 899 -4.57 25.00 -15.59
CA VAL A 899 -4.59 23.75 -16.36
C VAL A 899 -3.19 23.16 -16.46
N GLN A 900 -2.15 23.98 -16.56
CA GLN A 900 -0.77 23.50 -16.65
C GLN A 900 -0.23 23.06 -15.29
N GLU A 901 -0.57 23.79 -14.22
CA GLU A 901 -0.28 23.37 -12.84
C GLU A 901 -0.97 22.05 -12.47
N PHE A 902 -2.18 21.82 -12.98
CA PHE A 902 -2.91 20.57 -12.78
C PHE A 902 -2.15 19.35 -13.35
N PHE A 903 -1.38 19.56 -14.42
CA PHE A 903 -0.54 18.56 -15.08
C PHE A 903 0.96 18.72 -14.78
N ALA A 904 1.33 19.58 -13.82
CA ALA A 904 2.72 19.80 -13.47
C ALA A 904 3.32 18.53 -12.84
N ASN A 905 4.50 18.15 -13.30
CA ASN A 905 5.17 16.93 -12.90
C ASN A 905 5.82 17.10 -11.51
N ASN A 906 5.02 17.03 -10.44
CA ASN A 906 5.49 17.16 -9.05
C ASN A 906 6.04 15.84 -8.46
N SER A 907 6.15 14.80 -9.30
CA SER A 907 6.34 13.40 -8.88
C SER A 907 7.70 13.09 -8.22
N ALA A 908 8.64 14.03 -8.18
CA ALA A 908 9.94 13.81 -7.55
C ALA A 908 10.56 15.13 -7.06
N MET A 909 10.40 15.43 -5.76
CA MET A 909 11.01 16.57 -5.06
C MET A 909 12.56 16.53 -4.98
N GLU A 910 13.23 15.86 -5.91
CA GLU A 910 14.70 15.82 -6.01
C GLU A 910 15.26 16.98 -6.85
N PHE A 911 14.48 17.50 -7.80
CA PHE A 911 14.86 18.61 -8.69
C PHE A 911 13.81 19.73 -8.65
N GLU A 912 14.22 20.96 -8.96
CA GLU A 912 13.29 22.08 -9.06
C GLU A 912 12.33 21.87 -10.25
N PRO A 913 11.02 22.17 -10.09
CA PRO A 913 10.06 22.05 -11.19
C PRO A 913 10.49 22.91 -12.38
N HIS A 914 10.49 22.34 -13.58
CA HIS A 914 10.72 23.12 -14.79
C HIS A 914 9.69 24.23 -14.94
N ARG A 915 10.12 25.33 -15.56
CA ARG A 915 9.25 26.45 -15.93
C ARG A 915 7.99 25.96 -16.66
N VAL A 916 6.84 26.28 -16.10
CA VAL A 916 5.53 26.00 -16.68
C VAL A 916 5.11 27.19 -17.53
N TYR A 917 4.81 26.95 -18.81
CA TYR A 917 4.33 27.98 -19.73
C TYR A 917 2.80 28.01 -19.74
N PRO A 918 2.14 29.17 -19.67
CA PRO A 918 0.69 29.27 -19.76
C PRO A 918 0.19 28.84 -21.15
N SER A 919 -0.99 28.20 -21.23
CA SER A 919 -1.65 27.90 -22.51
C SER A 919 -1.83 29.16 -23.36
N ILE A 920 -1.65 29.05 -24.68
CA ILE A 920 -1.78 30.17 -25.61
C ILE A 920 -3.22 30.22 -26.14
N PRO A 921 -3.90 31.39 -26.08
CA PRO A 921 -5.22 31.58 -26.70
C PRO A 921 -5.22 31.20 -28.18
N ALA A 922 -6.30 30.59 -28.67
CA ALA A 922 -6.35 29.99 -30.01
C ALA A 922 -5.95 30.97 -31.15
N ASN A 923 -6.37 32.24 -31.05
CA ASN A 923 -6.03 33.29 -32.01
C ASN A 923 -4.55 33.73 -32.00
N GLN A 924 -3.80 33.42 -30.94
CA GLN A 924 -2.39 33.78 -30.78
C GLN A 924 -1.45 32.60 -31.07
N ARG A 925 -2.00 31.41 -31.33
CA ARG A 925 -1.23 30.21 -31.65
C ARG A 925 -0.56 30.38 -33.01
N ARG A 926 0.73 30.07 -33.05
CA ARG A 926 1.54 30.10 -34.27
C ARG A 926 2.01 28.69 -34.64
N PRO A 927 2.39 28.45 -35.91
CA PRO A 927 2.99 27.19 -36.33
C PRO A 927 4.20 26.80 -35.47
N ILE A 928 4.43 25.49 -35.31
CA ILE A 928 5.52 24.94 -34.51
C ILE A 928 6.82 24.83 -35.34
N ARG A 929 7.96 25.15 -34.72
CA ARG A 929 9.29 24.93 -35.29
C ARG A 929 10.06 23.91 -34.46
N VAL A 930 10.58 22.88 -35.11
CA VAL A 930 11.12 21.69 -34.45
C VAL A 930 12.56 21.44 -34.88
N LEU A 931 13.43 21.16 -33.91
CA LEU A 931 14.73 20.54 -34.12
C LEU A 931 14.66 19.09 -33.62
N SER A 932 14.88 18.14 -34.52
CA SER A 932 14.92 16.71 -34.20
C SER A 932 16.34 16.18 -34.33
N LEU A 933 16.89 15.65 -33.25
CA LEU A 933 18.22 15.07 -33.20
C LEU A 933 18.09 13.55 -33.15
N PHE A 934 18.90 12.83 -33.94
CA PHE A 934 18.77 11.37 -34.08
C PHE A 934 17.36 11.00 -34.59
N ASP A 935 16.91 11.70 -35.64
CA ASP A 935 15.53 11.70 -36.10
C ASP A 935 15.01 10.33 -36.55
N GLY A 936 15.91 9.43 -36.96
CA GLY A 936 15.58 8.14 -37.52
C GLY A 936 14.62 8.29 -38.70
N ILE A 937 13.53 7.53 -38.69
CA ILE A 937 12.54 7.51 -39.77
C ILE A 937 11.49 8.63 -39.66
N ALA A 938 11.84 9.79 -39.08
CA ALA A 938 10.98 10.97 -38.93
C ALA A 938 9.65 10.72 -38.18
N THR A 939 9.72 9.99 -37.07
CA THR A 939 8.53 9.67 -36.26
C THR A 939 7.90 10.92 -35.64
N GLY A 940 8.73 11.89 -35.22
CA GLY A 940 8.26 13.16 -34.65
C GLY A 940 7.42 13.96 -35.64
N TYR A 941 7.92 14.13 -36.88
CA TYR A 941 7.19 14.83 -37.93
C TYR A 941 5.89 14.13 -38.31
N LEU A 942 5.91 12.79 -38.44
CA LEU A 942 4.71 11.99 -38.70
C LEU A 942 3.62 12.26 -37.65
N VAL A 943 3.98 12.21 -36.37
CA VAL A 943 3.03 12.44 -35.27
C VAL A 943 2.52 13.88 -35.23
N LEU A 944 3.37 14.87 -35.48
CA LEU A 944 2.95 16.27 -35.53
C LEU A 944 1.91 16.49 -36.63
N ARG A 945 2.13 15.90 -37.80
CA ARG A 945 1.17 15.92 -38.91
C ARG A 945 -0.12 15.19 -38.57
N ASP A 946 -0.04 14.00 -37.98
CA ASP A 946 -1.21 13.19 -37.61
C ASP A 946 -2.05 13.85 -36.50
N LEU A 947 -1.42 14.65 -35.62
CA LEU A 947 -2.11 15.50 -34.67
C LEU A 947 -2.66 16.79 -35.32
N GLY A 948 -2.34 17.09 -36.57
CA GLY A 948 -2.82 18.26 -37.30
C GLY A 948 -2.08 19.56 -36.95
N PHE A 949 -0.83 19.51 -36.48
CA PHE A 949 -0.05 20.73 -36.26
C PHE A 949 0.39 21.38 -37.56
N LYS A 950 0.28 22.72 -37.62
CA LYS A 950 0.98 23.52 -38.62
C LYS A 950 2.47 23.54 -38.31
N VAL A 951 3.28 22.80 -39.07
CA VAL A 951 4.74 22.76 -38.91
C VAL A 951 5.36 23.79 -39.85
N GLU A 952 5.87 24.90 -39.29
CA GLU A 952 6.58 25.92 -40.09
C GLU A 952 7.95 25.42 -40.52
N LYS A 953 8.65 24.74 -39.61
CA LYS A 953 10.00 24.24 -39.89
C LYS A 953 10.30 22.97 -39.10
N TYR A 954 10.84 21.96 -39.78
CA TYR A 954 11.36 20.76 -39.15
C TYR A 954 12.79 20.52 -39.64
N VAL A 955 13.76 20.72 -38.76
CA VAL A 955 15.19 20.49 -39.03
C VAL A 955 15.60 19.18 -38.36
N ALA A 956 16.22 18.26 -39.10
CA ALA A 956 16.55 16.93 -38.63
C ALA A 956 18.04 16.62 -38.80
N SER A 957 18.71 16.18 -37.73
CA SER A 957 20.06 15.60 -37.80
C SER A 957 19.97 14.08 -37.73
N GLU A 958 20.41 13.42 -38.79
CA GLU A 958 20.49 11.96 -38.91
C GLU A 958 21.66 11.60 -39.82
N VAL A 959 22.35 10.49 -39.53
CA VAL A 959 23.51 10.01 -40.29
C VAL A 959 23.25 8.67 -40.97
N ASP A 960 22.19 7.96 -40.58
CA ASP A 960 21.74 6.71 -41.19
C ASP A 960 21.05 6.98 -42.54
N GLU A 961 21.73 6.69 -43.65
CA GLU A 961 21.24 7.00 -45.02
C GLU A 961 19.88 6.36 -45.34
N GLU A 962 19.61 5.17 -44.80
CA GLU A 962 18.31 4.51 -44.93
C GLU A 962 17.19 5.30 -44.24
N SER A 963 17.45 5.78 -43.03
CA SER A 963 16.49 6.59 -42.26
C SER A 963 16.19 7.92 -42.96
N ILE A 964 17.23 8.62 -43.46
CA ILE A 964 17.09 9.87 -44.24
C ILE A 964 16.30 9.61 -45.53
N THR A 965 16.54 8.49 -46.20
CA THR A 965 15.81 8.15 -47.42
C THR A 965 14.31 7.95 -47.16
N ILE A 966 13.96 7.27 -46.06
CA ILE A 966 12.56 7.06 -45.66
C ILE A 966 11.89 8.39 -45.32
N SER A 967 12.54 9.25 -44.54
CA SER A 967 11.98 10.55 -44.14
C SER A 967 11.76 11.46 -45.35
N MET A 968 12.71 11.52 -46.29
CA MET A 968 12.60 12.36 -47.49
C MET A 968 11.43 11.95 -48.38
N VAL A 969 11.23 10.64 -48.58
CA VAL A 969 10.18 10.12 -49.48
C VAL A 969 8.78 10.25 -48.87
N ASN A 970 8.62 9.99 -47.56
CA ASN A 970 7.31 10.01 -46.93
C ASN A 970 6.78 11.40 -46.59
N HIS A 971 7.66 12.40 -46.55
CA HIS A 971 7.32 13.76 -46.12
C HIS A 971 7.61 14.81 -47.19
N ASP A 972 7.64 14.41 -48.47
CA ASP A 972 7.73 15.29 -49.65
C ASP A 972 8.86 16.34 -49.56
N GLY A 973 10.00 15.99 -48.93
CA GLY A 973 11.11 16.93 -48.73
C GLY A 973 10.83 18.10 -47.78
N LYS A 974 9.75 18.08 -46.99
CA LYS A 974 9.42 19.12 -45.98
C LYS A 974 10.39 19.15 -44.79
N ILE A 975 11.20 18.11 -44.62
CA ILE A 975 12.22 18.00 -43.57
C ILE A 975 13.56 18.53 -44.09
N THR A 976 14.12 19.51 -43.40
CA THR A 976 15.47 20.02 -43.68
C THR A 976 16.50 19.15 -42.97
N HIS A 977 17.13 18.24 -43.70
CA HIS A 977 18.22 17.43 -43.17
C HIS A 977 19.52 18.25 -43.04
N VAL A 978 20.18 18.13 -41.89
CA VAL A 978 21.44 18.80 -41.57
C VAL A 978 22.52 17.77 -41.23
N ASP A 979 23.75 18.26 -41.12
CA ASP A 979 24.94 17.44 -40.84
C ASP A 979 24.85 16.72 -39.48
N ASP A 980 25.81 15.83 -39.23
CA ASP A 980 26.01 15.12 -37.97
C ASP A 980 25.89 16.08 -36.78
N VAL A 981 25.15 15.67 -35.76
CA VAL A 981 24.85 16.47 -34.56
C VAL A 981 26.11 17.08 -33.92
N LYS A 982 27.26 16.40 -34.00
CA LYS A 982 28.55 16.89 -33.48
C LYS A 982 29.03 18.18 -34.18
N ASN A 983 28.61 18.41 -35.42
CA ASN A 983 29.00 19.57 -36.23
C ASN A 983 28.01 20.75 -36.07
N ILE A 984 26.91 20.57 -35.33
CA ILE A 984 25.91 21.61 -35.13
C ILE A 984 26.40 22.61 -34.08
N THR A 985 26.60 23.86 -34.50
CA THR A 985 27.08 24.96 -33.65
C THR A 985 25.95 25.94 -33.35
N LYS A 986 26.16 26.83 -32.37
CA LYS A 986 25.21 27.92 -32.07
C LYS A 986 24.88 28.77 -33.32
N LYS A 987 25.87 29.06 -34.18
CA LYS A 987 25.66 29.80 -35.43
C LYS A 987 24.70 29.08 -36.39
N HIS A 988 24.65 27.75 -36.37
CA HIS A 988 23.71 26.98 -37.15
C HIS A 988 22.29 27.14 -36.60
N ILE A 989 22.13 27.02 -35.28
CA ILE A 989 20.84 27.24 -34.60
C ILE A 989 20.31 28.64 -34.87
N ASP A 990 21.14 29.68 -34.68
CA ASP A 990 20.77 31.08 -34.92
C ASP A 990 20.32 31.32 -36.38
N ARG A 991 20.95 30.63 -37.35
CA ARG A 991 20.61 30.72 -38.78
C ARG A 991 19.33 29.97 -39.13
N TRP A 992 19.12 28.81 -38.54
CA TRP A 992 17.92 28.00 -38.82
C TRP A 992 16.69 28.59 -38.16
N GLY A 993 16.88 29.51 -37.22
CA GLY A 993 15.82 30.23 -36.53
C GLY A 993 15.56 29.62 -35.16
N PRO A 994 14.94 30.38 -34.25
CA PRO A 994 14.59 29.84 -32.94
C PRO A 994 13.63 28.67 -33.13
N PHE A 995 13.82 27.63 -32.33
CA PHE A 995 12.94 26.46 -32.32
C PHE A 995 12.06 26.50 -31.08
N ASP A 996 10.89 25.88 -31.18
CA ASP A 996 9.91 25.80 -30.11
C ASP A 996 9.88 24.42 -29.46
N LEU A 997 10.38 23.41 -30.17
CA LEU A 997 10.47 22.03 -29.71
C LEU A 997 11.81 21.38 -30.09
N LEU A 998 12.52 20.84 -29.10
CA LEU A 998 13.71 20.00 -29.28
C LEU A 998 13.42 18.54 -28.92
N ILE A 999 13.49 17.63 -29.88
CA ILE A 999 13.27 16.19 -29.64
C ILE A 999 14.49 15.36 -30.03
N GLY A 1000 14.70 14.23 -29.36
CA GLY A 1000 15.70 13.26 -29.80
C GLY A 1000 15.83 12.02 -28.92
N GLY A 1001 16.27 10.92 -29.54
CA GLY A 1001 16.55 9.65 -28.86
C GLY A 1001 17.92 9.14 -29.29
N SER A 1002 18.94 9.32 -28.45
CA SER A 1002 20.29 8.90 -28.82
C SER A 1002 20.43 7.38 -28.85
N PRO A 1003 21.35 6.81 -29.66
CA PRO A 1003 21.49 5.37 -29.79
C PRO A 1003 21.72 4.68 -28.43
N CYS A 1004 20.86 3.70 -28.12
CA CYS A 1004 20.85 3.03 -26.82
C CYS A 1004 21.88 1.90 -26.67
N ASN A 1005 22.61 1.55 -27.73
CA ASN A 1005 23.43 0.34 -27.79
C ASN A 1005 24.49 0.28 -26.68
N ASP A 1006 25.15 1.40 -26.39
CA ASP A 1006 26.18 1.49 -25.34
C ASP A 1006 25.61 1.81 -23.95
N LEU A 1007 24.32 2.13 -23.85
CA LEU A 1007 23.62 2.40 -22.58
C LEU A 1007 22.88 1.16 -22.07
N SER A 1008 22.48 0.28 -22.99
CA SER A 1008 21.62 -0.86 -22.71
C SER A 1008 22.37 -2.00 -22.01
N ILE A 1009 21.88 -2.45 -20.85
CA ILE A 1009 22.47 -3.57 -20.09
C ILE A 1009 22.43 -4.90 -20.86
N VAL A 1010 21.50 -5.04 -21.82
CA VAL A 1010 21.42 -6.24 -22.67
C VAL A 1010 22.55 -6.35 -23.69
N ASN A 1011 23.39 -5.33 -23.83
CA ASN A 1011 24.60 -5.38 -24.63
C ASN A 1011 25.82 -5.67 -23.74
N PRO A 1012 26.43 -6.87 -23.82
CA PRO A 1012 27.64 -7.19 -23.06
C PRO A 1012 28.85 -6.32 -23.44
N ALA A 1013 28.89 -5.81 -24.69
CA ALA A 1013 29.96 -4.98 -25.21
C ALA A 1013 29.70 -3.47 -25.03
N ARG A 1014 28.77 -3.10 -24.14
CA ARG A 1014 28.40 -1.72 -23.86
C ARG A 1014 29.59 -0.92 -23.33
N LYS A 1015 29.69 0.34 -23.74
CA LYS A 1015 30.73 1.27 -23.27
C LYS A 1015 30.26 2.30 -22.22
N GLY A 1016 28.96 2.34 -21.94
CA GLY A 1016 28.37 3.28 -20.97
C GLY A 1016 28.14 4.69 -21.54
N LEU A 1017 27.81 5.64 -20.66
CA LEU A 1017 27.39 7.00 -21.04
C LEU A 1017 28.51 7.86 -21.62
N PHE A 1018 29.75 7.68 -21.15
CA PHE A 1018 30.89 8.55 -21.49
C PHE A 1018 31.71 8.04 -22.69
N GLU A 1019 31.37 6.88 -23.22
CA GLU A 1019 32.09 6.22 -24.31
C GLU A 1019 31.17 5.73 -25.43
N GLY A 1020 31.74 5.35 -26.56
CA GLY A 1020 31.00 4.81 -27.70
C GLY A 1020 29.92 5.77 -28.22
N THR A 1021 28.72 5.25 -28.41
CA THR A 1021 27.52 5.99 -28.81
C THR A 1021 26.78 6.63 -27.64
N GLY A 1022 27.07 6.24 -26.40
CA GLY A 1022 26.45 6.84 -25.21
C GLY A 1022 26.74 8.34 -25.09
N ARG A 1023 27.94 8.76 -25.51
CA ARG A 1023 28.36 10.18 -25.51
C ARG A 1023 27.53 11.09 -26.43
N LEU A 1024 26.73 10.54 -27.35
CA LEU A 1024 25.79 11.32 -28.14
C LEU A 1024 24.66 11.96 -27.30
N PHE A 1025 24.41 11.44 -26.09
CA PHE A 1025 23.57 12.14 -25.11
C PHE A 1025 24.09 13.56 -24.81
N PHE A 1026 25.42 13.74 -24.71
CA PHE A 1026 26.01 15.05 -24.42
C PHE A 1026 25.83 16.05 -25.57
N GLU A 1027 25.70 15.58 -26.81
CA GLU A 1027 25.38 16.45 -27.95
C GLU A 1027 23.93 16.95 -27.87
N TYR A 1028 23.00 16.10 -27.45
CA TYR A 1028 21.62 16.53 -27.15
C TYR A 1028 21.62 17.59 -26.03
N TYR A 1029 22.28 17.29 -24.91
CA TYR A 1029 22.36 18.19 -23.76
C TYR A 1029 23.02 19.54 -24.12
N ARG A 1030 24.10 19.50 -24.92
CA ARG A 1030 24.78 20.70 -25.41
C ARG A 1030 23.84 21.58 -26.22
N LEU A 1031 23.10 21.00 -27.17
CA LEU A 1031 22.17 21.76 -28.00
C LEU A 1031 20.94 22.24 -27.23
N LEU A 1032 20.43 21.45 -26.28
CA LEU A 1032 19.39 21.88 -25.34
C LEU A 1032 19.81 23.15 -24.60
N ASN A 1033 21.01 23.19 -24.03
CA ASN A 1033 21.50 24.36 -23.31
C ASN A 1033 21.77 25.58 -24.21
N VAL A 1034 22.10 25.37 -25.49
CA VAL A 1034 22.22 26.46 -26.46
C VAL A 1034 20.85 27.06 -26.80
N MET A 1035 19.80 26.24 -26.80
CA MET A 1035 18.44 26.62 -27.21
C MET A 1035 17.54 27.04 -26.06
N LYS A 1036 17.86 26.67 -24.81
CA LYS A 1036 17.10 27.07 -23.63
C LYS A 1036 16.93 28.59 -23.61
N PRO A 1037 15.68 29.10 -23.61
CA PRO A 1037 15.44 30.53 -23.54
C PRO A 1037 15.89 31.09 -22.19
N LYS A 1038 16.12 32.41 -22.14
CA LYS A 1038 16.37 33.10 -20.87
C LYS A 1038 15.13 33.08 -19.99
N GLU A 1039 15.30 33.26 -18.68
CA GLU A 1039 14.18 33.20 -17.72
C GLU A 1039 13.08 34.23 -17.98
N ASP A 1040 13.44 35.39 -18.51
CA ASP A 1040 12.55 36.51 -18.85
C ASP A 1040 11.85 36.36 -20.20
N ASP A 1041 12.26 35.41 -21.05
CA ASP A 1041 11.67 35.21 -22.38
C ASP A 1041 10.32 34.50 -22.26
N PRO A 1042 9.17 35.13 -22.60
CA PRO A 1042 7.85 34.53 -22.45
C PRO A 1042 7.55 33.40 -23.44
N GLN A 1043 8.39 33.18 -24.45
CA GLN A 1043 8.13 32.22 -25.51
C GLN A 1043 8.19 30.77 -24.99
N PRO A 1044 7.13 29.97 -25.20
CA PRO A 1044 7.14 28.55 -24.83
C PRO A 1044 8.23 27.78 -25.59
N PHE A 1045 9.06 27.06 -24.84
CA PHE A 1045 10.08 26.16 -25.36
C PHE A 1045 9.95 24.80 -24.70
N PHE A 1046 9.77 23.77 -25.52
CA PHE A 1046 9.61 22.40 -25.08
C PHE A 1046 10.76 21.52 -25.55
N TRP A 1047 11.05 20.47 -24.78
CA TRP A 1047 12.03 19.49 -25.14
C TRP A 1047 11.65 18.09 -24.63
N LEU A 1048 12.08 17.08 -25.37
CA LEU A 1048 11.85 15.67 -25.08
C LEU A 1048 13.09 14.85 -25.46
N PHE A 1049 13.61 14.10 -24.49
CA PHE A 1049 14.69 13.14 -24.68
C PHE A 1049 14.20 11.74 -24.35
N GLU A 1050 14.48 10.77 -25.21
CA GLU A 1050 14.07 9.37 -25.03
C GLU A 1050 15.28 8.44 -24.92
N ASN A 1051 15.16 7.39 -24.09
CA ASN A 1051 16.07 6.25 -24.13
C ASN A 1051 15.49 4.96 -23.52
N VAL A 1052 16.24 3.87 -23.64
CA VAL A 1052 15.82 2.54 -23.17
C VAL A 1052 15.68 2.46 -21.65
N MET A 1053 14.65 1.72 -21.19
CA MET A 1053 14.45 1.47 -19.75
C MET A 1053 15.59 0.62 -19.15
N PHE A 1054 16.07 -0.36 -19.90
CA PHE A 1054 17.11 -1.30 -19.47
C PHE A 1054 18.52 -0.69 -19.60
N MET A 1055 18.79 0.39 -18.86
CA MET A 1055 20.11 1.00 -18.71
C MET A 1055 20.62 0.87 -17.27
N GLU A 1056 21.92 1.04 -17.05
CA GLU A 1056 22.48 1.01 -15.69
C GLU A 1056 21.89 2.15 -14.82
N THR A 1057 21.60 1.85 -13.55
CA THR A 1057 21.00 2.82 -12.61
C THR A 1057 21.85 4.08 -12.48
N GLN A 1058 23.18 3.95 -12.51
CA GLN A 1058 24.08 5.10 -12.47
C GLN A 1058 23.96 5.98 -13.72
N VAL A 1059 23.87 5.37 -14.91
CA VAL A 1059 23.68 6.09 -16.18
C VAL A 1059 22.34 6.84 -16.19
N LYS A 1060 21.26 6.19 -15.71
CA LYS A 1060 19.95 6.84 -15.54
C LYS A 1060 20.06 8.05 -14.61
N ALA A 1061 20.69 7.87 -13.44
CA ALA A 1061 20.87 8.95 -12.46
C ALA A 1061 21.69 10.12 -13.04
N ASP A 1062 22.73 9.82 -13.82
CA ASP A 1062 23.54 10.85 -14.47
C ASP A 1062 22.75 11.62 -15.53
N ILE A 1063 21.97 10.93 -16.37
CA ILE A 1063 21.06 11.59 -17.31
C ILE A 1063 20.06 12.49 -16.55
N CYS A 1064 19.46 12.01 -15.45
CA CYS A 1064 18.57 12.83 -14.62
C CYS A 1064 19.27 14.09 -14.09
N ARG A 1065 20.53 13.97 -13.64
CA ARG A 1065 21.31 15.11 -13.13
C ARG A 1065 21.61 16.13 -14.22
N PHE A 1066 22.01 15.69 -15.41
CA PHE A 1066 22.30 16.60 -16.53
C PHE A 1066 21.03 17.30 -17.03
N LEU A 1067 19.91 16.58 -17.11
CA LEU A 1067 18.64 17.14 -17.59
C LEU A 1067 17.83 17.86 -16.49
N GLU A 1068 18.27 17.75 -15.23
CA GLU A 1068 17.63 18.32 -14.04
C GLU A 1068 16.17 17.87 -13.89
N CYS A 1069 15.87 16.63 -14.30
CA CYS A 1069 14.53 16.07 -14.18
C CYS A 1069 14.55 14.54 -14.15
N ASN A 1070 13.49 13.96 -13.58
CA ASN A 1070 13.29 12.52 -13.60
C ASN A 1070 12.51 12.08 -14.84
N PRO A 1071 12.78 10.87 -15.38
CA PRO A 1071 12.08 10.39 -16.55
C PRO A 1071 10.69 9.89 -16.20
N VAL A 1072 9.78 10.00 -17.15
CA VAL A 1072 8.53 9.25 -17.19
C VAL A 1072 8.78 7.91 -17.88
N LEU A 1073 8.35 6.82 -17.27
CA LEU A 1073 8.38 5.49 -17.87
C LEU A 1073 7.08 5.25 -18.64
N VAL A 1074 7.18 5.06 -19.96
CA VAL A 1074 6.02 4.73 -20.80
C VAL A 1074 6.29 3.42 -21.54
N ASN A 1075 5.33 2.49 -21.48
CA ASN A 1075 5.39 1.21 -22.17
C ASN A 1075 4.33 1.14 -23.25
N ALA A 1076 4.77 0.93 -24.50
CA ALA A 1076 3.88 0.86 -25.65
C ALA A 1076 2.84 -0.27 -25.57
N VAL A 1077 3.04 -1.29 -24.72
CA VAL A 1077 2.09 -2.42 -24.57
C VAL A 1077 0.66 -1.99 -24.23
N LYS A 1078 0.49 -0.82 -23.62
CA LYS A 1078 -0.82 -0.23 -23.29
C LYS A 1078 -1.59 0.29 -24.52
N VAL A 1079 -0.89 0.56 -25.62
CA VAL A 1079 -1.43 1.18 -26.86
C VAL A 1079 -0.98 0.45 -28.13
N SER A 1080 -0.28 -0.67 -27.98
CA SER A 1080 0.21 -1.49 -29.08
C SER A 1080 0.37 -2.95 -28.64
N PRO A 1081 0.56 -3.91 -29.55
CA PRO A 1081 0.71 -5.29 -29.17
C PRO A 1081 2.16 -5.64 -28.81
N ALA A 1082 3.04 -4.67 -28.54
CA ALA A 1082 4.46 -4.92 -28.27
C ALA A 1082 4.93 -4.32 -26.95
N HIS A 1083 5.66 -5.12 -26.15
CA HIS A 1083 6.39 -4.60 -25.00
C HIS A 1083 7.53 -3.67 -25.48
N ARG A 1084 7.47 -2.39 -25.13
CA ARG A 1084 8.49 -1.40 -25.47
C ARG A 1084 8.52 -0.30 -24.41
N ALA A 1085 9.03 -0.65 -23.24
CA ALA A 1085 9.24 0.28 -22.13
C ALA A 1085 10.41 1.22 -22.42
N ARG A 1086 10.19 2.53 -22.26
CA ARG A 1086 11.17 3.60 -22.49
C ARG A 1086 11.05 4.71 -21.46
N TYR A 1087 12.18 5.34 -21.16
CA TYR A 1087 12.26 6.54 -20.34
C TYR A 1087 12.18 7.78 -21.24
N PHE A 1088 11.37 8.74 -20.80
CA PHE A 1088 11.19 10.03 -21.44
C PHE A 1088 11.48 11.15 -20.44
N TRP A 1089 12.50 11.95 -20.71
CA TRP A 1089 12.80 13.19 -19.99
C TRP A 1089 12.28 14.36 -20.80
N GLY A 1090 11.78 15.40 -20.15
CA GLY A 1090 11.26 16.55 -20.86
C GLY A 1090 10.41 17.46 -19.98
N ASN A 1091 9.97 18.56 -20.57
CA ASN A 1091 9.12 19.56 -19.92
C ASN A 1091 7.75 19.69 -20.60
N ILE A 1092 7.33 18.70 -21.40
CA ILE A 1092 6.01 18.72 -22.02
C ILE A 1092 4.94 18.53 -20.92
N PRO A 1093 3.89 19.35 -20.87
CA PRO A 1093 2.88 19.24 -19.82
C PRO A 1093 2.19 17.88 -19.80
N GLY A 1094 1.95 17.32 -18.62
CA GLY A 1094 1.17 16.09 -18.46
C GLY A 1094 1.84 14.83 -19.02
N MET A 1095 3.16 14.80 -19.19
CA MET A 1095 3.88 13.58 -19.62
C MET A 1095 3.61 12.38 -18.70
N ASN A 1096 3.37 12.62 -17.40
CA ASN A 1096 3.05 11.60 -16.39
C ASN A 1096 1.59 11.11 -16.42
N ARG A 1097 0.74 11.66 -17.30
CA ARG A 1097 -0.67 11.26 -17.39
C ARG A 1097 -0.80 9.80 -17.87
N PRO A 1098 -1.83 9.06 -17.42
CA PRO A 1098 -2.03 7.67 -17.83
C PRO A 1098 -2.13 7.55 -19.35
N ILE A 1099 -1.35 6.64 -19.94
CA ILE A 1099 -1.46 6.28 -21.35
C ILE A 1099 -2.55 5.21 -21.51
N ILE A 1100 -3.52 5.49 -22.36
CA ILE A 1100 -4.71 4.66 -22.57
C ILE A 1100 -4.94 4.55 -24.08
N ALA A 1101 -5.35 3.38 -24.53
CA ALA A 1101 -5.64 3.10 -25.93
C ALA A 1101 -6.78 3.95 -26.48
N SER A 1102 -6.60 4.46 -27.69
CA SER A 1102 -7.68 4.92 -28.56
C SER A 1102 -8.36 3.71 -29.24
N GLN A 1103 -9.58 3.90 -29.75
CA GLN A 1103 -10.27 2.88 -30.55
C GLN A 1103 -9.48 2.47 -31.80
N ASN A 1104 -8.61 3.36 -32.31
CA ASN A 1104 -7.81 3.10 -33.51
C ASN A 1104 -6.51 2.32 -33.21
N ASP A 1105 -6.11 2.25 -31.93
CA ASP A 1105 -4.92 1.53 -31.53
C ASP A 1105 -5.15 0.01 -31.63
N LYS A 1106 -4.17 -0.71 -32.19
CA LYS A 1106 -4.21 -2.16 -32.33
C LYS A 1106 -3.60 -2.78 -31.09
N LEU A 1107 -4.41 -3.45 -30.27
CA LEU A 1107 -3.94 -3.93 -28.97
C LEU A 1107 -3.44 -5.36 -29.03
N THR A 1108 -3.96 -6.18 -29.93
CA THR A 1108 -3.56 -7.57 -30.06
C THR A 1108 -2.71 -7.76 -31.32
N LEU A 1109 -1.77 -8.70 -31.28
CA LEU A 1109 -0.95 -9.04 -32.44
C LEU A 1109 -1.83 -9.44 -33.62
N GLN A 1110 -2.93 -10.15 -33.36
CA GLN A 1110 -3.86 -10.63 -34.38
C GLN A 1110 -4.46 -9.49 -35.22
N GLU A 1111 -4.74 -8.34 -34.61
CA GLU A 1111 -5.26 -7.16 -35.32
C GLU A 1111 -4.23 -6.51 -36.25
N CYS A 1112 -2.94 -6.80 -36.07
CA CYS A 1112 -1.87 -6.32 -36.94
C CYS A 1112 -1.59 -7.26 -38.11
N LEU A 1113 -2.01 -8.53 -38.05
CA LEU A 1113 -1.66 -9.55 -39.04
C LEU A 1113 -2.43 -9.38 -40.36
N GLU A 1114 -1.83 -9.84 -41.46
CA GLU A 1114 -2.53 -9.97 -42.74
C GLU A 1114 -3.50 -11.17 -42.74
N PRO A 1115 -4.57 -11.15 -43.58
CA PRO A 1115 -5.55 -12.24 -43.64
C PRO A 1115 -4.91 -13.62 -43.90
N GLY A 1116 -5.42 -14.66 -43.21
CA GLY A 1116 -4.91 -16.03 -43.33
C GLY A 1116 -3.73 -16.36 -42.39
N ARG A 1117 -3.35 -15.44 -41.51
CA ARG A 1117 -2.29 -15.61 -40.51
C ARG A 1117 -2.88 -15.53 -39.10
N THR A 1118 -2.41 -16.40 -38.21
CA THR A 1118 -2.93 -16.51 -36.84
C THR A 1118 -1.83 -16.23 -35.83
N ALA A 1119 -2.08 -15.31 -34.91
CA ALA A 1119 -1.18 -14.99 -33.81
C ALA A 1119 -1.17 -16.13 -32.78
N LYS A 1120 0.02 -16.56 -32.35
CA LYS A 1120 0.19 -17.51 -31.23
C LYS A 1120 0.18 -16.82 -29.87
N TYR A 1121 0.51 -15.53 -29.85
CA TYR A 1121 0.60 -14.70 -28.66
C TYR A 1121 -0.24 -13.45 -28.88
N GLU A 1122 -0.86 -12.96 -27.82
CA GLU A 1122 -1.64 -11.72 -27.86
C GLU A 1122 -0.72 -10.49 -27.96
N LYS A 1123 0.38 -10.49 -27.20
CA LYS A 1123 1.41 -9.45 -27.19
C LYS A 1123 2.76 -10.06 -27.53
N VAL A 1124 3.62 -9.31 -28.22
CA VAL A 1124 4.98 -9.70 -28.55
C VAL A 1124 5.99 -9.02 -27.63
N ARG A 1125 7.11 -9.73 -27.36
CA ARG A 1125 8.28 -9.16 -26.69
C ARG A 1125 8.90 -8.01 -27.48
N THR A 1126 9.82 -7.29 -26.84
CA THR A 1126 10.50 -6.13 -27.42
C THR A 1126 11.17 -6.47 -28.74
N ILE A 1127 10.63 -5.93 -29.84
CA ILE A 1127 11.25 -6.06 -31.16
C ILE A 1127 12.41 -5.06 -31.27
N THR A 1128 13.58 -5.58 -31.63
CA THR A 1128 14.83 -4.85 -31.75
C THR A 1128 15.38 -4.90 -33.18
N THR A 1129 16.56 -4.32 -33.39
CA THR A 1129 17.31 -4.39 -34.65
C THR A 1129 17.83 -5.80 -34.98
N ARG A 1130 17.83 -6.74 -34.01
CA ARG A 1130 18.29 -8.13 -34.19
C ARG A 1130 17.15 -9.03 -34.66
N THR A 1131 17.37 -9.83 -35.71
CA THR A 1131 16.40 -10.80 -36.24
C THR A 1131 15.88 -11.79 -35.19
N ASN A 1132 16.73 -12.22 -34.25
CA ASN A 1132 16.35 -13.12 -33.18
C ASN A 1132 15.31 -12.53 -32.21
N SER A 1133 15.16 -11.20 -32.13
CA SER A 1133 14.15 -10.57 -31.28
C SER A 1133 12.72 -10.76 -31.78
N LEU A 1134 12.55 -11.27 -33.00
CA LEU A 1134 11.24 -11.66 -33.52
C LEU A 1134 10.75 -12.99 -32.94
N LYS A 1135 11.62 -13.76 -32.28
CA LYS A 1135 11.26 -14.96 -31.51
C LYS A 1135 10.84 -14.57 -30.09
N GLN A 1136 9.94 -15.34 -29.48
CA GLN A 1136 9.38 -15.01 -28.16
C GLN A 1136 10.23 -15.53 -26.97
N GLY A 1137 11.55 -15.64 -27.13
CA GLY A 1137 12.50 -16.00 -26.06
C GLY A 1137 13.75 -16.72 -26.57
N ALA A 1138 14.76 -16.87 -25.70
CA ALA A 1138 15.99 -17.60 -26.03
C ALA A 1138 15.76 -19.12 -26.17
N ASN A 1139 14.78 -19.66 -25.43
CA ASN A 1139 14.40 -21.08 -25.44
C ASN A 1139 13.19 -21.37 -26.35
N ASP A 1140 12.58 -20.34 -26.95
CA ASP A 1140 11.39 -20.48 -27.77
C ASP A 1140 11.83 -20.64 -29.24
N ALA A 1141 11.79 -21.88 -29.73
CA ALA A 1141 12.16 -22.20 -31.11
C ALA A 1141 11.14 -21.70 -32.15
N HIS A 1142 9.97 -21.25 -31.69
CA HIS A 1142 8.79 -20.97 -32.49
C HIS A 1142 8.61 -19.47 -32.77
N PHE A 1143 8.14 -19.16 -33.97
CA PHE A 1143 7.78 -17.79 -34.34
C PHE A 1143 6.39 -17.41 -33.80
N PRO A 1144 6.09 -16.12 -33.58
CA PRO A 1144 4.86 -15.68 -32.95
C PRO A 1144 3.59 -15.86 -33.80
N ILE A 1145 3.73 -16.29 -35.06
CA ILE A 1145 2.63 -16.42 -36.01
C ILE A 1145 2.62 -17.83 -36.59
N THR A 1146 1.42 -18.34 -36.86
CA THR A 1146 1.17 -19.52 -37.68
C THR A 1146 0.52 -19.08 -38.98
N ALA A 1147 1.08 -19.48 -40.12
CA ALA A 1147 0.50 -19.28 -41.45
C ALA A 1147 0.38 -20.63 -42.15
N ASN A 1148 -0.82 -20.98 -42.62
CA ASN A 1148 -1.10 -22.28 -43.27
C ASN A 1148 -0.63 -23.49 -42.44
N GLY A 1149 -0.80 -23.44 -41.11
CA GLY A 1149 -0.40 -24.52 -40.19
C GLY A 1149 1.11 -24.64 -39.93
N LYS A 1150 1.94 -23.70 -40.42
CA LYS A 1150 3.39 -23.64 -40.16
C LYS A 1150 3.78 -22.36 -39.43
N ASP A 1151 4.84 -22.44 -38.64
CA ASP A 1151 5.46 -21.28 -38.01
C ASP A 1151 5.96 -20.28 -39.05
N ASP A 1152 5.58 -19.02 -38.88
CA ASP A 1152 6.06 -17.92 -39.72
C ASP A 1152 6.39 -16.68 -38.88
N ASN A 1153 7.28 -15.86 -39.42
CA ASN A 1153 7.79 -14.67 -38.75
C ASN A 1153 6.90 -13.44 -39.04
N ILE A 1154 7.01 -12.40 -38.20
CA ILE A 1154 6.35 -11.11 -38.40
C ILE A 1154 6.83 -10.49 -39.72
N TRP A 1155 5.88 -10.11 -40.57
CA TRP A 1155 6.16 -9.39 -41.81
C TRP A 1155 6.43 -7.92 -41.52
N ILE A 1156 7.19 -7.25 -42.39
CA ILE A 1156 7.57 -5.85 -42.16
C ILE A 1156 6.34 -4.94 -42.11
N THR A 1157 5.34 -5.17 -42.95
CA THR A 1157 4.08 -4.42 -42.95
C THR A 1157 3.26 -4.65 -41.68
N GLU A 1158 3.35 -5.83 -41.07
CA GLU A 1158 2.75 -6.14 -39.77
C GLU A 1158 3.54 -5.43 -38.66
N MET A 1159 4.88 -5.40 -38.76
CA MET A 1159 5.76 -4.69 -37.83
C MET A 1159 5.54 -3.16 -37.86
N GLU A 1160 5.31 -2.58 -39.04
CA GLU A 1160 4.91 -1.17 -39.17
C GLU A 1160 3.63 -0.89 -38.37
N LYS A 1161 2.59 -1.72 -38.54
CA LYS A 1161 1.34 -1.63 -37.77
C LYS A 1161 1.55 -1.79 -36.25
N ILE A 1162 2.39 -2.75 -35.84
CA ILE A 1162 2.71 -2.97 -34.41
C ILE A 1162 3.34 -1.72 -33.77
N PHE A 1163 4.16 -0.98 -34.54
CA PHE A 1163 4.80 0.26 -34.07
C PHE A 1163 3.89 1.49 -34.23
N GLY A 1164 2.74 1.34 -34.89
CA GLY A 1164 1.77 2.39 -35.17
C GLY A 1164 2.07 3.21 -36.44
N PHE A 1165 2.99 2.76 -37.29
CA PHE A 1165 3.24 3.40 -38.58
C PHE A 1165 2.17 3.02 -39.62
N PRO A 1166 1.92 3.90 -40.61
CA PRO A 1166 1.14 3.54 -41.79
C PRO A 1166 1.72 2.30 -42.49
N LYS A 1167 0.85 1.49 -43.08
CA LYS A 1167 1.27 0.33 -43.88
C LYS A 1167 2.14 0.83 -45.05
N HIS A 1168 3.27 0.16 -45.28
CA HIS A 1168 4.28 0.50 -46.29
C HIS A 1168 5.13 1.73 -45.98
N TYR A 1169 5.11 2.26 -44.76
CA TYR A 1169 5.91 3.45 -44.40
C TYR A 1169 7.42 3.27 -44.66
N THR A 1170 7.97 2.08 -44.47
CA THR A 1170 9.41 1.82 -44.72
C THR A 1170 9.69 1.23 -46.11
N ASP A 1171 8.68 1.17 -46.98
CA ASP A 1171 8.76 0.54 -48.30
C ASP A 1171 9.34 1.48 -49.36
N VAL A 1172 10.61 1.86 -49.18
CA VAL A 1172 11.26 2.91 -49.97
C VAL A 1172 12.52 2.38 -50.65
N LYS A 1173 12.78 2.83 -51.89
CA LYS A 1173 14.01 2.59 -52.69
C LYS A 1173 14.58 1.16 -52.64
N ASN A 1174 13.73 0.13 -52.76
CA ASN A 1174 14.14 -1.28 -52.75
C ASN A 1174 14.92 -1.71 -51.49
N MET A 1175 14.68 -1.07 -50.35
CA MET A 1175 15.30 -1.46 -49.08
C MET A 1175 14.99 -2.92 -48.73
N GLY A 1176 16.03 -3.68 -48.41
CA GLY A 1176 15.90 -5.08 -48.03
C GLY A 1176 15.16 -5.25 -46.70
N ARG A 1177 14.57 -6.43 -46.49
CA ARG A 1177 13.83 -6.78 -45.26
C ARG A 1177 14.60 -6.45 -43.97
N LEU A 1178 15.90 -6.76 -43.93
CA LEU A 1178 16.73 -6.53 -42.75
C LEU A 1178 16.98 -5.04 -42.48
N GLN A 1179 17.15 -4.23 -43.53
CA GLN A 1179 17.31 -2.78 -43.39
C GLN A 1179 16.03 -2.16 -42.81
N ARG A 1180 14.87 -2.53 -43.36
CA ARG A 1180 13.55 -2.09 -42.86
C ARG A 1180 13.31 -2.50 -41.41
N GLN A 1181 13.66 -3.74 -41.03
CA GLN A 1181 13.58 -4.17 -39.63
C GLN A 1181 14.48 -3.34 -38.71
N ARG A 1182 15.72 -3.02 -39.13
CA ARG A 1182 16.66 -2.24 -38.32
C ARG A 1182 16.14 -0.84 -38.04
N VAL A 1183 15.65 -0.13 -39.05
CA VAL A 1183 15.13 1.23 -38.87
C VAL A 1183 13.86 1.24 -37.99
N LEU A 1184 12.94 0.28 -38.18
CA LEU A 1184 11.78 0.13 -37.30
C LEU A 1184 12.21 -0.21 -35.86
N GLY A 1185 13.16 -1.12 -35.69
CA GLY A 1185 13.68 -1.49 -34.36
C GLY A 1185 14.26 -0.32 -33.57
N LYS A 1186 14.84 0.68 -34.26
CA LYS A 1186 15.36 1.94 -33.68
C LYS A 1186 14.27 2.98 -33.42
N SER A 1187 13.20 3.00 -34.22
CA SER A 1187 12.15 4.04 -34.18
C SER A 1187 11.35 4.13 -32.87
N TRP A 1188 10.65 5.23 -32.66
CA TRP A 1188 9.69 5.36 -31.57
C TRP A 1188 8.38 4.64 -31.89
N SER A 1189 7.60 4.37 -30.84
CA SER A 1189 6.20 3.95 -31.01
C SER A 1189 5.35 5.17 -31.31
N VAL A 1190 4.71 5.20 -32.47
CA VAL A 1190 3.85 6.32 -32.92
C VAL A 1190 2.78 6.69 -31.87
N PRO A 1191 1.97 5.76 -31.32
CA PRO A 1191 0.94 6.13 -30.35
C PRO A 1191 1.51 6.69 -29.04
N VAL A 1192 2.70 6.24 -28.61
CA VAL A 1192 3.37 6.80 -27.42
C VAL A 1192 3.79 8.24 -27.66
N ILE A 1193 4.38 8.54 -28.81
CA ILE A 1193 4.79 9.91 -29.13
C ILE A 1193 3.58 10.81 -29.38
N ARG A 1194 2.50 10.28 -29.99
CA ARG A 1194 1.21 10.97 -30.10
C ARG A 1194 0.67 11.37 -28.74
N HIS A 1195 0.70 10.47 -27.76
CA HIS A 1195 0.32 10.73 -26.38
C HIS A 1195 1.16 11.86 -25.76
N LEU A 1196 2.48 11.80 -25.91
CA LEU A 1196 3.39 12.78 -25.31
C LEU A 1196 3.28 14.17 -25.95
N LEU A 1197 3.08 14.27 -27.26
CA LEU A 1197 3.03 15.56 -27.98
C LEU A 1197 1.62 16.20 -28.02
N ALA A 1198 0.55 15.45 -27.75
CA ALA A 1198 -0.83 15.96 -27.80
C ALA A 1198 -1.09 17.25 -26.99
N PRO A 1199 -0.53 17.44 -25.77
CA PRO A 1199 -0.73 18.68 -24.99
C PRO A 1199 -0.19 19.94 -25.68
N LEU A 1200 0.73 19.83 -26.64
CA LEU A 1200 1.27 20.97 -27.38
C LEU A 1200 0.22 21.68 -28.24
N LYS A 1201 -0.95 21.06 -28.48
CA LYS A 1201 -2.09 21.70 -29.15
C LYS A 1201 -2.61 22.93 -28.41
N ASP A 1202 -2.34 23.04 -27.11
CA ASP A 1202 -2.71 24.24 -26.35
C ASP A 1202 -1.77 25.44 -26.58
N TYR A 1203 -0.68 25.26 -27.34
CA TYR A 1203 0.37 26.25 -27.55
C TYR A 1203 0.57 26.64 -29.03
N PHE A 1204 0.38 25.70 -29.95
CA PHE A 1204 0.70 25.88 -31.37
C PHE A 1204 -0.52 25.75 -32.28
N ALA A 1205 -0.41 26.31 -33.48
CA ALA A 1205 -1.50 26.34 -34.46
C ALA A 1205 -1.73 24.96 -35.08
N CYS A 1206 -2.99 24.69 -35.42
CA CYS A 1206 -3.40 23.46 -36.09
C CYS A 1206 -4.00 23.77 -37.47
N ASP A 1207 -3.90 22.82 -38.40
CA ASP A 1207 -4.62 22.85 -39.67
C ASP A 1207 -6.11 22.59 -39.43
N GLU A 1208 -6.96 23.28 -40.19
CA GLU A 1208 -8.37 22.87 -40.31
C GLU A 1208 -8.36 21.53 -41.04
N VAL A 1209 -8.78 20.47 -40.34
CA VAL A 1209 -8.92 19.16 -40.97
C VAL A 1209 -10.12 19.26 -41.91
N PRO A 1210 -9.95 19.04 -43.23
CA PRO A 1210 -11.11 18.89 -44.10
C PRO A 1210 -11.88 17.68 -43.59
N LEU A 1211 -13.14 17.87 -43.19
CA LEU A 1211 -14.07 16.77 -42.95
C LEU A 1211 -14.06 15.88 -44.20
N LYS A 1212 -13.45 14.70 -44.09
CA LYS A 1212 -13.34 13.73 -45.19
C LYS A 1212 -14.62 12.94 -45.36
#